data_AF-B6H382-F1
#
_entry.id   AF-B6H382-F1
#
_cell.length_a   1.000
_cell.length_b   1.000
_cell.length_c   1.000
_cell.angle_alpha   90.00
_cell.angle_beta   90.00
_cell.angle_gamma   90.00
#
_symmetry.space_group_name_H-M   'P 1'
#
loop_
_entity.id
_entity.type
_entity.pdbx_description
1 polymer ?
#
loop_
_entity_poly.entity_id
_entity_poly.type
_entity_poly.pdbx_seq_one_letter_code
_entity_poly.pdbx_strand_id
1 'polypeptide(L)'
;MSELRFDNQTVVVTGAGGGLGKAYALFFASRGANVVVNDLGASHKGEGKSGKAADVVVEEIRAAGGKAVANYDSVENGDAIIETAIKAFGRIDILLNNAGILRDISFKNMKDADWDLINRVHTYGAYKCARAAWPHFRKQKFGRVINTASAAGLFGSFGQANYSAAKLGQVGFTETLAKEGAKYNIIANVIAPIAASRMTATVMPPDVLENLKPDWVVPLVAALVHSSNTTETGGIYEVGGGHVAKLRWERAKGALLKTDDSLTPGAIARKWNDVNDFSQPEYPTGPADFMAFLEDGLKTPSAQPGQEPDFKGRVALVTGGGAGLGRAYCLQFAKLGASVVVNDLVDPEPVVQEIKKLGGKAVGNKASCEDGDAVVKSAIDAFGRIDILVNNAGILRDKAFTNMDDNLWNSVVNVHLRGTYKVTKAAWPYFLKQKYGRVVNTASTSGIYGNFGQANYAAAKLGILGLSRTLALEGAKYNIKVNTIAPNAGTNMTRTIMPEEMVQAFKPDYVAPLVVLLCSDMAPEPSTKGLFECGSGWFGRTRWQRTGGHGFPVDVKLTPEEVVRNWKQIINFDDGRADHPEDGQAGAEKIMANMSNRVHGDTSTENETLKNIKKAKALSSEGTPFNYEDRDVILYNLSLGAKRTDLPLVYENNDQFQALPSYGVVPWFNTATPWNMDDLVKDFSPMMLLHGEQYMEVRKFPIPTTANTLTYPKLIDVIDKGNAAIVVAGYTTKDAKTGEDLFYNESSVFIRGSGGFGGSPKPTAVRPKAATAAYKAPQRQPDAVVEEKTSEDQAALYRLNGDRNPLHIDPEFSKVGGFKTPILHGLCSLGVSAKAVFSKYGPYKNLKVRFAGVVLPGQTLKTEMWKEGNTVLFQATVVETGKPAITGAGAELLEGAKAKL
;
A
#
# COMPACT_ATOMS: atom_id res chain seq x y z
N MET A 1 -24.07 8.65 31.89
CA MET A 1 -24.87 7.70 31.08
C MET A 1 -24.84 6.37 31.81
N SER A 2 -25.96 5.66 31.91
CA SER A 2 -25.96 4.30 32.48
C SER A 2 -25.16 3.35 31.60
N GLU A 3 -24.65 2.27 32.18
CA GLU A 3 -23.95 1.22 31.45
C GLU A 3 -24.87 0.58 30.38
N LEU A 4 -24.38 0.40 29.16
CA LEU A 4 -25.04 -0.35 28.08
C LEU A 4 -25.05 -1.84 28.43
N ARG A 5 -26.26 -2.38 28.54
CA ARG A 5 -26.56 -3.76 28.92
C ARG A 5 -27.19 -4.51 27.74
N PHE A 6 -26.92 -5.80 27.64
CA PHE A 6 -27.46 -6.72 26.62
C PHE A 6 -28.27 -7.85 27.27
N ASP A 7 -28.89 -7.56 28.41
CA ASP A 7 -29.67 -8.52 29.18
C ASP A 7 -30.79 -9.13 28.33
N ASN A 8 -30.93 -10.46 28.43
CA ASN A 8 -31.91 -11.26 27.67
C ASN A 8 -31.74 -11.23 26.14
N GLN A 9 -30.62 -10.69 25.63
CA GLN A 9 -30.27 -10.76 24.22
C GLN A 9 -29.30 -11.92 23.96
N THR A 10 -29.40 -12.50 22.77
CA THR A 10 -28.49 -13.58 22.34
C THR A 10 -27.60 -13.13 21.20
N VAL A 11 -26.29 -13.28 21.39
CA VAL A 11 -25.23 -12.88 20.47
C VAL A 11 -24.58 -14.12 19.88
N VAL A 12 -24.54 -14.22 18.56
CA VAL A 12 -23.75 -15.22 17.85
C VAL A 12 -22.47 -14.56 17.35
N VAL A 13 -21.32 -15.10 17.75
CA VAL A 13 -19.99 -14.62 17.29
C VAL A 13 -19.30 -15.75 16.54
N THR A 14 -19.03 -15.53 15.25
CA THR A 14 -18.28 -16.49 14.43
C THR A 14 -16.77 -16.28 14.54
N GLY A 15 -15.99 -17.37 14.56
CA GLY A 15 -14.54 -17.31 14.77
C GLY A 15 -14.17 -16.76 16.15
N ALA A 16 -14.85 -17.23 17.18
CA ALA A 16 -14.81 -16.69 18.54
C ALA A 16 -13.84 -17.41 19.49
N GLY A 17 -13.06 -18.37 19.01
CA GLY A 17 -12.07 -19.10 19.81
C GLY A 17 -10.80 -18.32 20.13
N GLY A 18 -10.62 -17.12 19.54
CA GLY A 18 -9.47 -16.25 19.81
C GLY A 18 -9.62 -14.85 19.20
N GLY A 19 -8.62 -14.00 19.41
CA GLY A 19 -8.54 -12.65 18.82
C GLY A 19 -9.78 -11.79 19.10
N LEU A 20 -10.25 -11.07 18.06
CA LEU A 20 -11.44 -10.21 18.11
C LEU A 20 -12.70 -10.95 18.52
N GLY A 21 -12.93 -12.14 17.97
CA GLY A 21 -14.13 -12.93 18.26
C GLY A 21 -14.23 -13.31 19.74
N LYS A 22 -13.11 -13.73 20.34
CA LYS A 22 -13.04 -13.99 21.80
C LYS A 22 -13.34 -12.72 22.60
N ALA A 23 -12.74 -11.58 22.22
CA ALA A 23 -12.96 -10.32 22.91
C ALA A 23 -14.43 -9.87 22.88
N TYR A 24 -15.11 -10.02 21.73
CA TYR A 24 -16.56 -9.79 21.64
C TYR A 24 -17.33 -10.72 22.57
N ALA A 25 -17.06 -12.03 22.51
CA ALA A 25 -17.79 -13.03 23.30
C ALA A 25 -17.70 -12.74 24.82
N LEU A 26 -16.49 -12.46 25.32
CA LEU A 26 -16.28 -12.11 26.72
C LEU A 26 -16.99 -10.81 27.12
N PHE A 27 -16.90 -9.78 26.28
CA PHE A 27 -17.55 -8.49 26.56
C PHE A 27 -19.07 -8.59 26.58
N PHE A 28 -19.69 -9.21 25.58
CA PHE A 28 -21.14 -9.32 25.53
C PHE A 28 -21.67 -10.16 26.68
N ALA A 29 -20.97 -11.24 27.05
CA ALA A 29 -21.31 -12.03 28.23
C ALA A 29 -21.19 -11.21 29.52
N SER A 30 -20.11 -10.44 29.71
CA SER A 30 -19.96 -9.57 30.88
C SER A 30 -21.03 -8.47 30.93
N ARG A 31 -21.62 -8.13 29.79
CA ARG A 31 -22.75 -7.20 29.66
C ARG A 31 -24.13 -7.87 29.63
N GLY A 32 -24.23 -9.15 30.02
CA GLY A 32 -25.50 -9.85 30.28
C GLY A 32 -26.10 -10.62 29.12
N ALA A 33 -25.44 -10.64 27.95
CA ALA A 33 -25.91 -11.40 26.83
C ALA A 33 -25.71 -12.91 27.03
N ASN A 34 -26.58 -13.70 26.41
CA ASN A 34 -26.29 -15.10 26.11
C ASN A 34 -25.38 -15.15 24.88
N VAL A 35 -24.31 -15.95 24.90
CA VAL A 35 -23.33 -15.97 23.81
C VAL A 35 -23.20 -17.35 23.18
N VAL A 36 -23.34 -17.42 21.86
CA VAL A 36 -22.91 -18.59 21.07
C VAL A 36 -21.50 -18.30 20.55
N VAL A 37 -20.55 -19.10 21.04
CA VAL A 37 -19.14 -19.05 20.66
C VAL A 37 -18.94 -20.05 19.52
N ASN A 38 -19.01 -19.60 18.27
CA ASN A 38 -18.71 -20.45 17.12
C ASN A 38 -17.21 -20.41 16.79
N ASP A 39 -16.55 -21.57 16.77
CA ASP A 39 -15.21 -21.71 16.23
C ASP A 39 -14.96 -23.14 15.72
N LEU A 40 -14.55 -23.26 14.46
CA LEU A 40 -14.22 -24.55 13.82
C LEU A 40 -12.92 -25.16 14.42
N GLY A 41 -12.09 -24.35 15.07
CA GLY A 41 -10.78 -24.76 15.59
C GLY A 41 -9.71 -24.88 14.52
N ALA A 42 -9.91 -24.26 13.35
CA ALA A 42 -8.94 -24.23 12.27
C ALA A 42 -7.85 -23.18 12.53
N SER A 43 -6.66 -23.37 11.96
CA SER A 43 -5.56 -22.40 12.02
C SER A 43 -5.92 -21.09 11.32
N HIS A 44 -5.10 -20.04 11.43
CA HIS A 44 -5.27 -18.80 10.62
C HIS A 44 -5.15 -19.07 9.11
N LYS A 45 -4.60 -20.23 8.74
CA LYS A 45 -4.58 -20.78 7.40
C LYS A 45 -5.76 -21.74 7.15
N GLY A 46 -6.77 -21.85 7.99
CA GLY A 46 -7.90 -22.75 7.76
C GLY A 46 -7.53 -24.25 7.76
N GLU A 47 -6.45 -24.65 8.42
CA GLU A 47 -6.00 -26.04 8.54
C GLU A 47 -6.37 -26.64 9.90
N GLY A 48 -6.77 -27.91 9.93
CA GLY A 48 -7.16 -28.62 11.16
C GLY A 48 -8.58 -28.33 11.66
N LYS A 49 -9.03 -29.12 12.64
CA LYS A 49 -10.29 -28.91 13.38
C LYS A 49 -10.04 -29.29 14.85
N SER A 50 -10.35 -28.38 15.77
CA SER A 50 -10.23 -28.62 17.22
C SER A 50 -11.24 -27.78 17.99
N GLY A 51 -12.34 -28.40 18.44
CA GLY A 51 -13.41 -27.70 19.19
C GLY A 51 -12.95 -27.02 20.48
N LYS A 52 -11.77 -27.39 20.98
CA LYS A 52 -11.16 -26.88 22.22
C LYS A 52 -11.07 -25.36 22.29
N ALA A 53 -10.94 -24.65 21.17
CA ALA A 53 -10.85 -23.20 21.17
C ALA A 53 -12.16 -22.53 21.60
N ALA A 54 -13.32 -23.02 21.11
CA ALA A 54 -14.63 -22.52 21.52
C ALA A 54 -14.92 -22.88 22.98
N ASP A 55 -14.60 -24.11 23.39
CA ASP A 55 -14.80 -24.60 24.75
C ASP A 55 -14.09 -23.73 25.80
N VAL A 56 -12.83 -23.38 25.55
CA VAL A 56 -12.04 -22.55 26.47
C VAL A 56 -12.72 -21.20 26.71
N VAL A 57 -13.26 -20.56 25.67
CA VAL A 57 -13.95 -19.27 25.81
C VAL A 57 -15.29 -19.43 26.52
N VAL A 58 -16.03 -20.50 26.25
CA VAL A 58 -17.30 -20.80 26.93
C VAL A 58 -17.09 -21.04 28.42
N GLU A 59 -16.08 -21.82 28.79
CA GLU A 59 -15.76 -22.08 30.20
C GLU A 59 -15.27 -20.81 30.91
N GLU A 60 -14.50 -19.96 30.24
CA GLU A 60 -14.12 -18.64 30.77
C GLU A 60 -15.35 -17.76 31.05
N ILE A 61 -16.33 -17.73 30.13
CA ILE A 61 -17.59 -17.00 30.31
C ILE A 61 -18.40 -17.56 31.49
N ARG A 62 -18.55 -18.90 31.57
CA ARG A 62 -19.31 -19.57 32.62
C ARG A 62 -18.67 -19.38 34.00
N ALA A 63 -17.34 -19.46 34.09
CA ALA A 63 -16.59 -19.22 35.31
C ALA A 63 -16.77 -17.77 35.81
N ALA A 64 -16.96 -16.81 34.91
CA ALA A 64 -17.29 -15.42 35.24
C ALA A 64 -18.79 -15.19 35.52
N GLY A 65 -19.62 -16.23 35.55
CA GLY A 65 -21.07 -16.16 35.82
C GLY A 65 -21.94 -15.81 34.61
N GLY A 66 -21.36 -15.76 33.41
CA GLY A 66 -22.09 -15.51 32.16
C GLY A 66 -22.72 -16.77 31.55
N LYS A 67 -23.48 -16.59 30.47
CA LYS A 67 -24.18 -17.68 29.77
C LYS A 67 -23.59 -17.86 28.37
N ALA A 68 -22.99 -19.02 28.11
CA ALA A 68 -22.46 -19.34 26.79
C ALA A 68 -22.61 -20.82 26.41
N VAL A 69 -22.64 -21.06 25.09
CA VAL A 69 -22.61 -22.39 24.47
C VAL A 69 -21.65 -22.38 23.28
N ALA A 70 -20.90 -23.47 23.11
CA ALA A 70 -19.97 -23.64 22.00
C ALA A 70 -20.70 -24.15 20.76
N ASN A 71 -20.21 -23.75 19.59
CA ASN A 71 -20.57 -24.35 18.31
C ASN A 71 -19.28 -24.58 17.48
N TYR A 72 -19.20 -25.71 16.78
CA TYR A 72 -17.99 -26.14 16.07
C TYR A 72 -18.16 -26.21 14.55
N ASP A 73 -19.29 -25.73 14.04
CA ASP A 73 -19.63 -25.81 12.63
C ASP A 73 -18.79 -24.84 11.79
N SER A 74 -18.55 -25.21 10.53
CA SER A 74 -18.09 -24.25 9.53
C SER A 74 -19.13 -23.15 9.38
N VAL A 75 -18.68 -21.91 9.14
CA VAL A 75 -19.58 -20.79 8.83
C VAL A 75 -20.39 -21.00 7.55
N GLU A 76 -19.99 -21.95 6.71
CA GLU A 76 -20.80 -22.43 5.58
C GLU A 76 -22.13 -23.07 6.03
N ASN A 77 -22.17 -23.62 7.24
CA ASN A 77 -23.34 -24.23 7.87
C ASN A 77 -24.02 -23.25 8.84
N GLY A 78 -24.28 -22.02 8.36
CA GLY A 78 -24.87 -20.96 9.18
C GLY A 78 -26.20 -21.35 9.85
N ASP A 79 -26.98 -22.24 9.23
CA ASP A 79 -28.19 -22.84 9.81
C ASP A 79 -27.92 -23.60 11.10
N ALA A 80 -26.91 -24.46 11.15
CA ALA A 80 -26.52 -25.19 12.35
C ALA A 80 -26.02 -24.26 13.47
N ILE A 81 -25.28 -23.21 13.09
CA ILE A 81 -24.80 -22.18 14.03
C ILE A 81 -25.98 -21.43 14.65
N ILE A 82 -26.92 -20.95 13.85
CA ILE A 82 -28.09 -20.22 14.37
C ILE A 82 -29.02 -21.16 15.14
N GLU A 83 -29.19 -22.41 14.70
CA GLU A 83 -29.97 -23.41 15.42
C GLU A 83 -29.43 -23.64 16.84
N THR A 84 -28.10 -23.59 17.02
CA THR A 84 -27.48 -23.67 18.35
C THR A 84 -27.98 -22.52 19.26
N ALA A 85 -28.07 -21.30 18.75
CA ALA A 85 -28.61 -20.15 19.50
C ALA A 85 -30.09 -20.38 19.89
N ILE A 86 -30.89 -20.86 18.94
CA ILE A 86 -32.31 -21.12 19.17
C ILE A 86 -32.52 -22.25 20.18
N LYS A 87 -31.78 -23.36 20.08
CA LYS A 87 -31.89 -24.49 21.02
C LYS A 87 -31.45 -24.11 22.43
N ALA A 88 -30.35 -23.35 22.58
CA ALA A 88 -29.80 -23.01 23.89
C ALA A 88 -30.54 -21.85 24.58
N PHE A 89 -30.98 -20.83 23.81
CA PHE A 89 -31.44 -19.57 24.36
C PHE A 89 -32.79 -19.10 23.80
N GLY A 90 -33.38 -19.82 22.83
CA GLY A 90 -34.69 -19.54 22.26
C GLY A 90 -34.76 -18.38 21.27
N ARG A 91 -33.65 -17.66 21.04
CA ARG A 91 -33.62 -16.45 20.19
C ARG A 91 -32.21 -16.14 19.67
N ILE A 92 -32.14 -15.20 18.73
CA ILE A 92 -30.93 -14.51 18.29
C ILE A 92 -31.25 -13.04 18.08
N ASP A 93 -30.38 -12.16 18.54
CA ASP A 93 -30.57 -10.70 18.46
C ASP A 93 -29.42 -10.02 17.71
N ILE A 94 -28.20 -10.52 17.88
CA ILE A 94 -26.98 -9.94 17.34
C ILE A 94 -26.19 -11.04 16.62
N LEU A 95 -25.79 -10.78 15.38
CA LEU A 95 -24.89 -11.61 14.60
C LEU A 95 -23.60 -10.84 14.28
N LEU A 96 -22.48 -11.35 14.78
CA LEU A 96 -21.15 -10.83 14.47
C LEU A 96 -20.44 -11.78 13.49
N ASN A 97 -20.46 -11.42 12.21
CA ASN A 97 -19.71 -12.11 11.16
C ASN A 97 -18.23 -11.70 11.23
N ASN A 98 -17.48 -12.41 12.07
CA ASN A 98 -16.08 -12.15 12.39
C ASN A 98 -15.12 -13.24 11.87
N ALA A 99 -15.59 -14.48 11.66
CA ALA A 99 -14.75 -15.58 11.21
C ALA A 99 -13.91 -15.22 9.98
N GLY A 100 -12.66 -15.65 9.98
CA GLY A 100 -11.74 -15.31 8.92
C GLY A 100 -10.43 -16.07 8.92
N ILE A 101 -9.82 -16.16 7.74
CA ILE A 101 -8.56 -16.85 7.47
C ILE A 101 -7.76 -16.06 6.41
N LEU A 102 -6.47 -16.36 6.26
CA LEU A 102 -5.62 -15.75 5.22
C LEU A 102 -4.99 -16.77 4.29
N ARG A 103 -4.75 -16.30 3.07
CA ARG A 103 -3.96 -16.93 2.01
C ARG A 103 -3.22 -15.84 1.26
N ASP A 104 -2.23 -15.27 1.94
CA ASP A 104 -1.40 -14.20 1.36
C ASP A 104 -0.46 -14.81 0.32
N ILE A 105 -0.73 -14.48 -0.93
CA ILE A 105 0.00 -14.98 -2.09
C ILE A 105 -0.19 -13.99 -3.24
N SER A 106 0.90 -13.67 -3.94
CA SER A 106 0.82 -12.80 -5.12
C SER A 106 -0.17 -13.35 -6.13
N PHE A 107 -0.85 -12.46 -6.85
CA PHE A 107 -1.86 -12.84 -7.84
C PHE A 107 -1.30 -13.80 -8.90
N LYS A 108 -0.03 -13.64 -9.28
CA LYS A 108 0.69 -14.57 -10.18
C LYS A 108 0.70 -16.00 -9.64
N ASN A 109 0.89 -16.19 -8.34
CA ASN A 109 1.08 -17.51 -7.71
C ASN A 109 -0.19 -18.09 -7.09
N MET A 110 -1.25 -17.28 -6.91
CA MET A 110 -2.53 -17.69 -6.34
C MET A 110 -3.17 -18.84 -7.13
N LYS A 111 -3.60 -19.90 -6.45
CA LYS A 111 -4.37 -21.00 -7.05
C LYS A 111 -5.87 -20.78 -6.86
N ASP A 112 -6.69 -21.44 -7.68
CA ASP A 112 -8.15 -21.43 -7.51
C ASP A 112 -8.57 -21.83 -6.09
N ALA A 113 -7.93 -22.84 -5.51
CA ALA A 113 -8.21 -23.28 -4.14
C ALA A 113 -7.95 -22.19 -3.08
N ASP A 114 -6.95 -21.32 -3.29
CA ASP A 114 -6.66 -20.19 -2.39
C ASP A 114 -7.74 -19.10 -2.51
N TRP A 115 -8.27 -18.89 -3.71
CA TRP A 115 -9.37 -17.96 -3.96
C TRP A 115 -10.69 -18.47 -3.37
N ASP A 116 -11.03 -19.73 -3.68
CA ASP A 116 -12.28 -20.37 -3.30
C ASP A 116 -12.39 -20.52 -1.79
N LEU A 117 -11.29 -20.88 -1.11
CA LEU A 117 -11.26 -20.99 0.35
C LEU A 117 -11.56 -19.64 1.04
N ILE A 118 -10.92 -18.55 0.60
CA ILE A 118 -11.13 -17.22 1.20
C ILE A 118 -12.57 -16.75 0.98
N ASN A 119 -13.11 -16.88 -0.23
CA ASN A 119 -14.50 -16.48 -0.50
C ASN A 119 -15.53 -17.34 0.24
N ARG A 120 -15.29 -18.65 0.40
CA ARG A 120 -16.18 -19.53 1.17
C ARG A 120 -16.30 -19.11 2.63
N VAL A 121 -15.18 -18.82 3.29
CA VAL A 121 -15.20 -18.43 4.71
C VAL A 121 -15.74 -17.01 4.90
N HIS A 122 -15.22 -16.04 4.14
CA HIS A 122 -15.50 -14.63 4.41
C HIS A 122 -16.81 -14.15 3.81
N THR A 123 -17.13 -14.57 2.59
CA THR A 123 -18.27 -14.05 1.83
C THR A 123 -19.48 -14.97 1.95
N TYR A 124 -19.32 -16.23 1.57
CA TYR A 124 -20.40 -17.21 1.63
C TYR A 124 -20.77 -17.56 3.08
N GLY A 125 -19.80 -17.71 3.99
CA GLY A 125 -20.07 -17.94 5.41
C GLY A 125 -20.89 -16.82 6.07
N ALA A 126 -20.54 -15.56 5.81
CA ALA A 126 -21.31 -14.41 6.30
C ALA A 126 -22.74 -14.39 5.74
N TYR A 127 -22.90 -14.72 4.45
CA TYR A 127 -24.20 -14.91 3.82
C TYR A 127 -25.03 -16.00 4.50
N LYS A 128 -24.44 -17.19 4.72
CA LYS A 128 -25.15 -18.34 5.31
C LYS A 128 -25.62 -18.05 6.73
N CYS A 129 -24.76 -17.47 7.57
CA CYS A 129 -25.12 -17.05 8.92
C CYS A 129 -26.22 -15.99 8.92
N ALA A 130 -26.09 -14.94 8.09
CA ALA A 130 -27.08 -13.88 8.00
C ALA A 130 -28.44 -14.39 7.47
N ARG A 131 -28.43 -15.25 6.45
CA ARG A 131 -29.63 -15.88 5.88
C ARG A 131 -30.36 -16.72 6.92
N ALA A 132 -29.64 -17.49 7.74
CA ALA A 132 -30.22 -18.29 8.81
C ALA A 132 -30.78 -17.44 9.95
N ALA A 133 -30.13 -16.33 10.30
CA ALA A 133 -30.62 -15.41 11.34
C ALA A 133 -31.83 -14.57 10.89
N TRP A 134 -31.93 -14.26 9.59
CA TRP A 134 -32.88 -13.29 9.04
C TRP A 134 -34.36 -13.57 9.37
N PRO A 135 -34.88 -14.81 9.26
CA PRO A 135 -36.27 -15.10 9.61
C PRO A 135 -36.59 -14.80 11.08
N HIS A 136 -35.66 -15.07 11.98
CA HIS A 136 -35.80 -14.79 13.41
C HIS A 136 -35.85 -13.28 13.66
N PHE A 137 -34.90 -12.54 13.09
CA PHE A 137 -34.86 -11.08 13.20
C PHE A 137 -36.14 -10.42 12.67
N ARG A 138 -36.65 -10.88 11.52
CA ARG A 138 -37.90 -10.37 10.94
C ARG A 138 -39.10 -10.67 11.83
N LYS A 139 -39.20 -11.89 12.35
CA LYS A 139 -40.32 -12.32 13.22
C LYS A 139 -40.39 -11.48 14.49
N GLN A 140 -39.25 -11.21 15.12
CA GLN A 140 -39.18 -10.46 16.37
C GLN A 140 -39.09 -8.93 16.17
N LYS A 141 -38.98 -8.45 14.93
CA LYS A 141 -38.77 -7.03 14.57
C LYS A 141 -37.57 -6.40 15.28
N PHE A 142 -36.49 -7.16 15.39
CA PHE A 142 -35.23 -6.71 15.95
C PHE A 142 -34.09 -7.59 15.43
N GLY A 143 -33.02 -6.98 14.93
CA GLY A 143 -31.79 -7.67 14.59
C GLY A 143 -30.62 -6.71 14.44
N ARG A 144 -29.41 -7.16 14.76
CA ARG A 144 -28.19 -6.37 14.61
C ARG A 144 -27.12 -7.22 13.96
N VAL A 145 -26.53 -6.72 12.87
CA VAL A 145 -25.51 -7.44 12.11
C VAL A 145 -24.26 -6.59 12.00
N ILE A 146 -23.11 -7.18 12.32
CA ILE A 146 -21.80 -6.60 12.03
C ILE A 146 -21.07 -7.53 11.08
N ASN A 147 -20.70 -7.00 9.92
CA ASN A 147 -19.84 -7.68 8.97
C ASN A 147 -18.42 -7.09 9.08
N THR A 148 -17.41 -7.96 9.18
CA THR A 148 -16.03 -7.54 9.37
C THR A 148 -15.30 -7.44 8.02
N ALA A 149 -15.09 -6.22 7.54
CA ALA A 149 -14.24 -5.88 6.39
C ALA A 149 -12.76 -5.79 6.83
N SER A 150 -11.94 -4.98 6.14
CA SER A 150 -10.56 -4.66 6.50
C SER A 150 -10.03 -3.50 5.64
N ALA A 151 -8.93 -2.86 6.04
CA ALA A 151 -8.21 -1.90 5.21
C ALA A 151 -7.79 -2.51 3.85
N ALA A 152 -7.39 -3.79 3.81
CA ALA A 152 -7.10 -4.50 2.56
C ALA A 152 -8.32 -4.59 1.64
N GLY A 153 -9.52 -4.76 2.19
CA GLY A 153 -10.77 -4.66 1.44
C GLY A 153 -11.02 -3.24 0.93
N LEU A 154 -10.95 -2.24 1.83
CA LEU A 154 -11.24 -0.85 1.50
C LEU A 154 -10.29 -0.27 0.45
N PHE A 155 -9.00 -0.58 0.50
CA PHE A 155 -7.99 0.13 -0.29
C PHE A 155 -7.16 -0.77 -1.22
N GLY A 156 -7.31 -2.10 -1.13
CA GLY A 156 -6.43 -3.07 -1.77
C GLY A 156 -5.14 -3.30 -0.99
N SER A 157 -4.56 -4.49 -1.11
CA SER A 157 -3.30 -4.88 -0.47
C SER A 157 -2.55 -5.89 -1.33
N PHE A 158 -1.25 -5.66 -1.55
CA PHE A 158 -0.42 -6.53 -2.38
C PHE A 158 -0.42 -7.96 -1.85
N GLY A 159 -0.64 -8.96 -2.71
CA GLY A 159 -0.65 -10.38 -2.31
C GLY A 159 -1.93 -10.82 -1.62
N GLN A 160 -2.97 -9.98 -1.59
CA GLN A 160 -4.23 -10.28 -0.91
C GLN A 160 -5.44 -10.12 -1.84
N ALA A 161 -5.31 -10.44 -3.13
CA ALA A 161 -6.36 -10.20 -4.13
C ALA A 161 -7.70 -10.90 -3.78
N ASN A 162 -7.65 -12.14 -3.28
CA ASN A 162 -8.79 -12.91 -2.78
C ASN A 162 -9.40 -12.28 -1.51
N TYR A 163 -8.57 -11.88 -0.55
CA TYR A 163 -9.00 -11.31 0.72
C TYR A 163 -9.59 -9.91 0.56
N SER A 164 -8.94 -9.04 -0.22
CA SER A 164 -9.46 -7.72 -0.59
C SER A 164 -10.82 -7.82 -1.28
N ALA A 165 -10.99 -8.77 -2.20
CA ALA A 165 -12.27 -9.04 -2.85
C ALA A 165 -13.35 -9.45 -1.84
N ALA A 166 -13.06 -10.45 -0.99
CA ALA A 166 -14.04 -10.93 -0.01
C ALA A 166 -14.43 -9.85 1.01
N LYS A 167 -13.44 -9.09 1.52
CA LYS A 167 -13.65 -8.06 2.54
C LYS A 167 -14.36 -6.83 2.02
N LEU A 168 -14.14 -6.43 0.76
CA LEU A 168 -14.92 -5.35 0.19
C LEU A 168 -16.32 -5.81 -0.25
N GLY A 169 -16.49 -7.08 -0.63
CA GLY A 169 -17.81 -7.68 -0.86
C GLY A 169 -18.71 -7.63 0.37
N GLN A 170 -18.15 -7.69 1.59
CA GLN A 170 -18.91 -7.49 2.83
C GLN A 170 -19.55 -6.09 2.91
N VAL A 171 -18.94 -5.06 2.34
CA VAL A 171 -19.51 -3.70 2.36
C VAL A 171 -20.80 -3.67 1.55
N GLY A 172 -20.76 -4.10 0.28
CA GLY A 172 -21.94 -4.11 -0.60
C GLY A 172 -23.03 -5.06 -0.11
N PHE A 173 -22.66 -6.19 0.50
CA PHE A 173 -23.59 -7.08 1.17
C PHE A 173 -24.32 -6.36 2.33
N THR A 174 -23.58 -5.65 3.17
CA THR A 174 -24.11 -4.98 4.36
C THR A 174 -25.02 -3.81 4.01
N GLU A 175 -24.64 -2.99 3.02
CA GLU A 175 -25.49 -1.87 2.58
C GLU A 175 -26.83 -2.37 2.02
N THR A 176 -26.84 -3.52 1.34
CA THR A 176 -28.09 -4.18 0.94
C THR A 176 -28.90 -4.66 2.15
N LEU A 177 -28.26 -5.35 3.10
CA LEU A 177 -28.95 -5.80 4.33
C LEU A 177 -29.53 -4.63 5.12
N ALA A 178 -28.83 -3.49 5.19
CA ALA A 178 -29.30 -2.28 5.85
C ALA A 178 -30.61 -1.77 5.22
N LYS A 179 -30.68 -1.75 3.89
CA LYS A 179 -31.89 -1.34 3.14
C LYS A 179 -33.04 -2.35 3.30
N GLU A 180 -32.76 -3.65 3.22
CA GLU A 180 -33.78 -4.69 3.37
C GLU A 180 -34.32 -4.82 4.80
N GLY A 181 -33.45 -4.57 5.78
CA GLY A 181 -33.71 -4.73 7.20
C GLY A 181 -34.47 -3.58 7.84
N ALA A 182 -34.45 -2.39 7.24
CA ALA A 182 -34.98 -1.15 7.83
C ALA A 182 -36.41 -1.29 8.36
N LYS A 183 -37.33 -1.85 7.57
CA LYS A 183 -38.74 -2.03 7.95
C LYS A 183 -38.98 -3.05 9.07
N TYR A 184 -37.95 -3.82 9.42
CA TYR A 184 -37.98 -4.84 10.46
C TYR A 184 -37.14 -4.46 11.68
N ASN A 185 -36.62 -3.22 11.75
CA ASN A 185 -35.65 -2.80 12.78
C ASN A 185 -34.45 -3.77 12.84
N ILE A 186 -33.98 -4.16 11.66
CA ILE A 186 -32.73 -4.89 11.47
C ILE A 186 -31.71 -3.88 10.96
N ILE A 187 -30.67 -3.67 11.75
CA ILE A 187 -29.58 -2.75 11.46
C ILE A 187 -28.34 -3.57 11.11
N ALA A 188 -27.65 -3.20 10.04
CA ALA A 188 -26.44 -3.86 9.58
C ALA A 188 -25.34 -2.82 9.34
N ASN A 189 -24.16 -3.00 9.93
CA ASN A 189 -23.02 -2.09 9.77
C ASN A 189 -21.72 -2.87 9.52
N VAL A 190 -20.72 -2.16 8.99
CA VAL A 190 -19.40 -2.69 8.67
C VAL A 190 -18.36 -2.09 9.60
N ILE A 191 -17.44 -2.93 10.08
CA ILE A 191 -16.18 -2.48 10.66
C ILE A 191 -15.00 -2.94 9.79
N ALA A 192 -13.99 -2.10 9.69
CA ALA A 192 -12.68 -2.38 9.11
C ALA A 192 -11.63 -2.24 10.23
N PRO A 193 -11.49 -3.27 11.08
CA PRO A 193 -10.66 -3.16 12.26
C PRO A 193 -9.16 -3.28 11.93
N ILE A 194 -8.34 -2.54 12.67
CA ILE A 194 -6.90 -2.79 12.82
C ILE A 194 -6.66 -3.28 14.25
N ALA A 195 -6.31 -4.55 14.38
CA ALA A 195 -6.08 -5.16 15.68
C ALA A 195 -5.03 -6.28 15.61
N ALA A 196 -4.33 -6.47 16.72
CA ALA A 196 -3.46 -7.58 16.98
C ALA A 196 -4.24 -8.90 16.97
N SER A 197 -3.77 -9.81 16.14
CA SER A 197 -4.28 -11.16 15.98
C SER A 197 -3.12 -12.05 15.56
N ARG A 198 -3.33 -13.37 15.55
CA ARG A 198 -2.37 -14.30 14.93
C ARG A 198 -2.03 -13.93 13.48
N MET A 199 -2.93 -13.21 12.80
CA MET A 199 -2.81 -12.78 11.40
C MET A 199 -2.02 -11.48 11.24
N THR A 200 -2.18 -10.49 12.12
CA THR A 200 -1.39 -9.24 12.06
C THR A 200 0.00 -9.41 12.65
N ALA A 201 0.19 -10.41 13.54
CA ALA A 201 1.49 -10.73 14.12
C ALA A 201 2.55 -11.21 13.12
N THR A 202 2.15 -11.63 11.91
CA THR A 202 3.09 -12.02 10.85
C THR A 202 3.58 -10.84 10.00
N VAL A 203 3.00 -9.65 10.18
CA VAL A 203 3.25 -8.47 9.33
C VAL A 203 3.56 -7.20 10.11
N MET A 204 3.24 -7.13 11.40
CA MET A 204 3.48 -5.95 12.24
C MET A 204 4.49 -6.24 13.37
N PRO A 205 5.34 -5.26 13.76
CA PRO A 205 6.25 -5.39 14.90
C PRO A 205 5.51 -5.62 16.23
N PRO A 206 6.12 -6.34 17.21
CA PRO A 206 5.50 -6.64 18.50
C PRO A 206 5.01 -5.41 19.30
N ASP A 207 5.76 -4.31 19.29
CA ASP A 207 5.45 -3.04 19.94
C ASP A 207 4.21 -2.35 19.35
N VAL A 208 4.00 -2.47 18.03
CA VAL A 208 2.79 -2.01 17.36
C VAL A 208 1.60 -2.90 17.74
N LEU A 209 1.80 -4.23 17.81
CA LEU A 209 0.74 -5.17 18.20
C LEU A 209 0.28 -4.98 19.65
N GLU A 210 1.18 -4.65 20.57
CA GLU A 210 0.84 -4.36 21.97
C GLU A 210 -0.16 -3.20 22.10
N ASN A 211 -0.10 -2.22 21.19
CA ASN A 211 -0.99 -1.07 21.16
C ASN A 211 -2.29 -1.31 20.36
N LEU A 212 -2.38 -2.39 19.59
CA LEU A 212 -3.53 -2.72 18.75
C LEU A 212 -4.44 -3.80 19.37
N LYS A 213 -4.68 -3.76 20.68
CA LYS A 213 -5.49 -4.77 21.36
C LYS A 213 -6.91 -4.89 20.75
N PRO A 214 -7.49 -6.11 20.66
CA PRO A 214 -8.88 -6.31 20.25
C PRO A 214 -9.89 -5.44 21.00
N ASP A 215 -9.60 -5.11 22.26
CA ASP A 215 -10.42 -4.26 23.14
C ASP A 215 -10.68 -2.86 22.58
N TRP A 216 -9.89 -2.37 21.63
CA TRP A 216 -10.15 -1.08 20.96
C TRP A 216 -11.34 -1.13 19.99
N VAL A 217 -11.73 -2.33 19.53
CA VAL A 217 -12.79 -2.52 18.53
C VAL A 217 -14.14 -2.79 19.20
N VAL A 218 -14.12 -3.51 20.31
CA VAL A 218 -15.31 -3.99 21.03
C VAL A 218 -16.29 -2.86 21.40
N PRO A 219 -15.87 -1.69 21.92
CA PRO A 219 -16.77 -0.60 22.31
C PRO A 219 -17.61 -0.04 21.16
N LEU A 220 -17.02 0.11 19.97
CA LEU A 220 -17.75 0.55 18.78
C LEU A 220 -18.78 -0.49 18.36
N VAL A 221 -18.39 -1.76 18.30
CA VAL A 221 -19.30 -2.86 17.95
C VAL A 221 -20.48 -2.90 18.91
N ALA A 222 -20.24 -2.81 20.22
CA ALA A 222 -21.27 -2.76 21.23
C ALA A 222 -22.23 -1.57 21.03
N ALA A 223 -21.71 -0.37 20.77
CA ALA A 223 -22.53 0.82 20.49
C ALA A 223 -23.41 0.63 19.24
N LEU A 224 -22.85 0.07 18.17
CA LEU A 224 -23.56 -0.18 16.91
C LEU A 224 -24.68 -1.22 17.04
N VAL A 225 -24.51 -2.24 17.88
CA VAL A 225 -25.50 -3.32 18.04
C VAL A 225 -26.41 -3.15 19.26
N HIS A 226 -26.24 -2.10 20.05
CA HIS A 226 -27.14 -1.85 21.18
C HIS A 226 -28.54 -1.47 20.69
N SER A 227 -29.57 -1.78 21.49
CA SER A 227 -30.97 -1.49 21.17
C SER A 227 -31.26 0.02 21.07
N SER A 228 -30.45 0.86 21.71
CA SER A 228 -30.53 2.32 21.59
C SER A 228 -30.05 2.86 20.24
N ASN A 229 -29.30 2.08 19.45
CA ASN A 229 -29.05 2.45 18.06
C ASN A 229 -30.32 2.21 17.26
N THR A 230 -30.97 3.29 16.84
CA THR A 230 -32.21 3.28 16.04
C THR A 230 -32.01 3.86 14.65
N THR A 231 -30.86 4.44 14.34
CA THR A 231 -30.65 5.23 13.11
C THR A 231 -29.38 4.87 12.35
N GLU A 232 -28.32 4.40 13.01
CA GLU A 232 -27.05 4.09 12.34
C GLU A 232 -27.10 2.70 11.71
N THR A 233 -27.31 2.66 10.40
CA THR A 233 -27.34 1.45 9.57
C THR A 233 -26.66 1.73 8.24
N GLY A 234 -26.02 0.72 7.64
CA GLY A 234 -25.19 0.87 6.44
C GLY A 234 -23.88 1.63 6.68
N GLY A 235 -23.53 1.92 7.95
CA GLY A 235 -22.32 2.62 8.31
C GLY A 235 -21.07 1.77 8.11
N ILE A 236 -19.97 2.42 7.73
CA ILE A 236 -18.67 1.81 7.50
C ILE A 236 -17.67 2.51 8.43
N TYR A 237 -16.97 1.74 9.25
CA TYR A 237 -16.09 2.31 10.27
C TYR A 237 -14.68 1.72 10.23
N GLU A 238 -13.67 2.58 10.27
CA GLU A 238 -12.31 2.20 10.65
C GLU A 238 -12.16 2.31 12.17
N VAL A 239 -11.49 1.32 12.78
CA VAL A 239 -11.34 1.26 14.23
C VAL A 239 -10.11 0.47 14.64
N GLY A 240 -9.34 1.00 15.59
CA GLY A 240 -8.14 0.34 16.12
C GLY A 240 -7.29 1.33 16.92
N GLY A 241 -6.41 0.83 17.80
CA GLY A 241 -5.45 1.68 18.53
C GLY A 241 -6.08 2.87 19.28
N GLY A 242 -7.31 2.72 19.77
CA GLY A 242 -8.07 3.79 20.43
C GLY A 242 -8.69 4.83 19.49
N HIS A 243 -8.58 4.72 18.16
CA HIS A 243 -9.22 5.65 17.23
C HIS A 243 -10.43 5.01 16.53
N VAL A 244 -11.46 5.82 16.29
CA VAL A 244 -12.65 5.45 15.52
C VAL A 244 -12.98 6.54 14.50
N ALA A 245 -13.15 6.16 13.24
CA ALA A 245 -13.64 7.04 12.17
C ALA A 245 -14.69 6.37 11.29
N LYS A 246 -15.58 7.18 10.71
CA LYS A 246 -16.61 6.74 9.77
C LYS A 246 -16.17 7.03 8.33
N LEU A 247 -16.49 6.13 7.42
CA LEU A 247 -16.32 6.30 5.98
C LEU A 247 -17.67 6.47 5.29
N ARG A 248 -17.67 7.24 4.21
CA ARG A 248 -18.75 7.32 3.23
C ARG A 248 -18.19 7.38 1.81
N TRP A 249 -19.02 7.07 0.84
CA TRP A 249 -18.71 7.31 -0.57
C TRP A 249 -18.81 8.81 -0.89
N GLU A 250 -17.83 9.30 -1.63
CA GLU A 250 -17.81 10.64 -2.19
C GLU A 250 -17.70 10.53 -3.71
N ARG A 251 -18.67 11.14 -4.41
CA ARG A 251 -18.78 11.11 -5.87
C ARG A 251 -18.46 12.50 -6.41
N ALA A 252 -17.54 12.57 -7.37
CA ALA A 252 -17.17 13.82 -8.03
C ALA A 252 -18.38 14.41 -8.76
N LYS A 253 -18.36 15.73 -8.97
CA LYS A 253 -19.35 16.44 -9.80
C LYS A 253 -19.43 15.84 -11.21
N GLY A 254 -18.28 15.44 -11.73
CA GLY A 254 -18.15 14.73 -13.00
C GLY A 254 -18.21 15.63 -14.23
N ALA A 255 -17.77 15.06 -15.35
CA ALA A 255 -17.86 15.68 -16.66
C ALA A 255 -19.19 15.32 -17.31
N LEU A 256 -19.91 16.32 -17.84
CA LEU A 256 -21.09 16.12 -18.67
C LEU A 256 -20.78 16.52 -20.11
N LEU A 257 -21.04 15.60 -21.05
CA LEU A 257 -20.83 15.77 -22.48
C LEU A 257 -22.11 15.40 -23.22
N LYS A 258 -22.35 16.06 -24.36
CA LYS A 258 -23.47 15.74 -25.23
C LYS A 258 -23.38 14.31 -25.76
N THR A 259 -24.50 13.60 -25.75
CA THR A 259 -24.63 12.21 -26.19
C THR A 259 -24.86 12.10 -27.70
N ASP A 260 -23.94 12.65 -28.49
CA ASP A 260 -23.88 12.56 -29.97
C ASP A 260 -22.54 11.96 -30.44
N ASP A 261 -22.24 12.03 -31.73
CA ASP A 261 -21.00 11.49 -32.31
C ASP A 261 -19.72 12.14 -31.78
N SER A 262 -19.81 13.29 -31.10
CA SER A 262 -18.66 13.95 -30.47
C SER A 262 -18.27 13.33 -29.12
N LEU A 263 -19.09 12.43 -28.57
CA LEU A 263 -18.78 11.70 -27.34
C LEU A 263 -17.72 10.63 -27.60
N THR A 264 -16.46 11.04 -27.61
CA THR A 264 -15.31 10.16 -27.90
C THR A 264 -14.38 9.99 -26.70
N PRO A 265 -13.53 8.94 -26.68
CA PRO A 265 -12.48 8.80 -25.68
C PRO A 265 -11.62 10.06 -25.55
N GLY A 266 -11.21 10.65 -26.67
CA GLY A 266 -10.42 11.88 -26.69
C GLY A 266 -11.17 13.09 -26.12
N ALA A 267 -12.48 13.19 -26.33
CA ALA A 267 -13.30 14.25 -25.73
C ALA A 267 -13.36 14.13 -24.20
N ILE A 268 -13.54 12.91 -23.68
CA ILE A 268 -13.50 12.63 -22.23
C ILE A 268 -12.10 12.94 -21.67
N ALA A 269 -11.03 12.56 -22.37
CA ALA A 269 -9.66 12.83 -21.92
C ALA A 269 -9.39 14.34 -21.74
N ARG A 270 -9.94 15.20 -22.62
CA ARG A 270 -9.87 16.66 -22.42
C ARG A 270 -10.66 17.17 -21.23
N LYS A 271 -11.71 16.46 -20.85
CA LYS A 271 -12.59 16.76 -19.72
C LYS A 271 -12.21 16.01 -18.46
N TRP A 272 -11.02 15.42 -18.41
CA TRP A 272 -10.60 14.55 -17.30
C TRP A 272 -10.54 15.25 -15.95
N ASN A 273 -10.19 16.54 -15.93
CA ASN A 273 -10.23 17.34 -14.69
C ASN A 273 -11.65 17.41 -14.13
N ASP A 274 -12.66 17.58 -14.98
CA ASP A 274 -14.08 17.62 -14.57
C ASP A 274 -14.55 16.24 -14.07
N VAL A 275 -14.06 15.14 -14.67
CA VAL A 275 -14.32 13.76 -14.19
C VAL A 275 -13.82 13.55 -12.75
N ASN A 276 -12.75 14.24 -12.38
CA ASN A 276 -12.08 14.16 -11.08
C ASN A 276 -12.33 15.41 -10.20
N ASP A 277 -13.36 16.21 -10.51
CA ASP A 277 -13.66 17.43 -9.76
C ASP A 277 -14.48 17.13 -8.50
N PHE A 278 -13.80 17.16 -7.35
CA PHE A 278 -14.38 17.02 -6.02
C PHE A 278 -14.59 18.37 -5.31
N SER A 279 -14.61 19.50 -6.04
CA SER A 279 -14.91 20.82 -5.44
C SER A 279 -16.38 20.97 -5.03
N GLN A 280 -17.27 20.22 -5.66
CA GLN A 280 -18.71 20.14 -5.35
C GLN A 280 -19.16 18.68 -5.36
N PRO A 281 -18.68 17.85 -4.43
CA PRO A 281 -18.94 16.42 -4.46
C PRO A 281 -20.33 16.10 -3.92
N GLU A 282 -20.83 14.93 -4.30
CA GLU A 282 -22.02 14.31 -3.72
C GLU A 282 -21.64 13.23 -2.71
N TYR A 283 -22.52 12.98 -1.74
CA TYR A 283 -22.38 11.91 -0.75
C TYR A 283 -23.53 10.90 -0.87
N PRO A 284 -23.55 10.12 -1.96
CA PRO A 284 -24.70 9.33 -2.35
C PRO A 284 -24.95 8.10 -1.46
N THR A 285 -26.22 7.71 -1.38
CA THR A 285 -26.69 6.41 -0.86
C THR A 285 -27.36 5.57 -1.97
N GLY A 286 -27.20 5.99 -3.22
CA GLY A 286 -27.84 5.41 -4.40
C GLY A 286 -27.25 5.94 -5.72
N PRO A 287 -27.74 5.44 -6.86
CA PRO A 287 -27.26 5.85 -8.18
C PRO A 287 -27.49 7.34 -8.43
N ALA A 288 -26.68 7.93 -9.31
CA ALA A 288 -26.92 9.29 -9.79
C ALA A 288 -28.18 9.39 -10.66
N ASP A 289 -28.68 10.61 -10.86
CA ASP A 289 -29.83 10.85 -11.74
C ASP A 289 -29.39 10.89 -13.21
N PHE A 290 -29.22 9.70 -13.79
CA PHE A 290 -28.81 9.54 -15.18
C PHE A 290 -29.83 10.06 -16.19
N MET A 291 -31.11 10.22 -15.82
CA MET A 291 -32.10 10.85 -16.69
C MET A 291 -31.85 12.37 -16.75
N ALA A 292 -31.69 13.02 -15.60
CA ALA A 292 -31.37 14.45 -15.55
C ALA A 292 -30.08 14.75 -16.31
N PHE A 293 -29.03 13.92 -16.13
CA PHE A 293 -27.80 14.07 -16.91
C PHE A 293 -28.00 13.90 -18.41
N LEU A 294 -28.82 12.94 -18.85
CA LEU A 294 -29.11 12.78 -20.27
C LEU A 294 -29.78 14.03 -20.84
N GLU A 295 -30.82 14.53 -20.16
CA GLU A 295 -31.57 15.72 -20.58
C GLU A 295 -30.70 16.97 -20.63
N ASP A 296 -29.85 17.18 -19.62
CA ASP A 296 -28.94 18.32 -19.56
C ASP A 296 -27.79 18.18 -20.55
N GLY A 297 -27.29 16.97 -20.77
CA GLY A 297 -26.28 16.65 -21.77
C GLY A 297 -26.75 17.03 -23.17
N LEU A 298 -28.01 16.74 -23.52
CA LEU A 298 -28.60 17.09 -24.82
C LEU A 298 -28.66 18.61 -25.07
N LYS A 299 -28.78 19.41 -24.00
CA LYS A 299 -28.79 20.89 -24.05
C LYS A 299 -27.39 21.49 -24.22
N THR A 300 -26.34 20.72 -23.92
CA THR A 300 -24.96 21.19 -24.09
C THR A 300 -24.54 21.22 -25.57
N PRO A 301 -23.53 22.02 -25.96
CA PRO A 301 -22.91 21.93 -27.29
C PRO A 301 -22.20 20.58 -27.48
N SER A 302 -22.03 20.15 -28.73
CA SER A 302 -21.20 18.98 -29.06
C SER A 302 -19.79 19.19 -28.50
N ALA A 303 -19.21 18.12 -27.97
CA ALA A 303 -17.90 18.15 -27.35
C ALA A 303 -16.82 18.49 -28.37
N GLN A 304 -15.78 19.22 -27.93
CA GLN A 304 -14.61 19.40 -28.78
C GLN A 304 -13.96 18.04 -29.08
N PRO A 305 -13.36 17.82 -30.28
CA PRO A 305 -12.82 16.54 -30.75
C PRO A 305 -11.38 16.29 -30.30
N GLY A 306 -11.07 15.15 -29.66
CA GLY A 306 -9.82 14.92 -28.94
C GLY A 306 -8.80 14.09 -29.70
N GLN A 307 -7.60 13.93 -29.14
CA GLN A 307 -6.73 12.85 -29.63
C GLN A 307 -7.40 11.53 -29.30
N GLU A 308 -7.60 10.68 -30.31
CA GLU A 308 -8.23 9.37 -30.12
C GLU A 308 -7.18 8.28 -29.87
N PRO A 309 -7.50 7.25 -29.05
CA PRO A 309 -6.61 6.11 -28.85
C PRO A 309 -6.37 5.35 -30.16
N ASP A 310 -5.14 4.91 -30.39
CA ASP A 310 -4.81 3.97 -31.47
C ASP A 310 -4.52 2.59 -30.89
N PHE A 311 -5.34 1.61 -31.24
CA PHE A 311 -5.18 0.22 -30.82
C PHE A 311 -4.66 -0.70 -31.92
N LYS A 312 -4.12 -0.16 -33.03
CA LYS A 312 -3.46 -0.98 -34.05
C LYS A 312 -2.40 -1.89 -33.42
N GLY A 313 -2.50 -3.18 -33.73
CA GLY A 313 -1.60 -4.21 -33.21
C GLY A 313 -1.88 -4.62 -31.75
N ARG A 314 -2.92 -4.08 -31.11
CA ARG A 314 -3.40 -4.49 -29.78
C ARG A 314 -4.54 -5.50 -29.90
N VAL A 315 -4.64 -6.37 -28.91
CA VAL A 315 -5.73 -7.35 -28.80
C VAL A 315 -6.58 -7.06 -27.57
N ALA A 316 -7.89 -6.85 -27.79
CA ALA A 316 -8.87 -6.64 -26.74
C ALA A 316 -9.78 -7.85 -26.57
N LEU A 317 -9.87 -8.37 -25.35
CA LEU A 317 -10.82 -9.40 -24.97
C LEU A 317 -11.94 -8.79 -24.14
N VAL A 318 -13.19 -8.97 -24.57
CA VAL A 318 -14.38 -8.49 -23.86
C VAL A 318 -15.28 -9.68 -23.53
N THR A 319 -15.55 -9.88 -22.24
CA THR A 319 -16.49 -10.90 -21.76
C THR A 319 -17.93 -10.37 -21.73
N GLY A 320 -18.91 -11.23 -22.05
CA GLY A 320 -20.28 -10.79 -22.28
C GLY A 320 -20.39 -9.82 -23.46
N GLY A 321 -19.59 -10.05 -24.50
CA GLY A 321 -19.42 -9.19 -25.67
C GLY A 321 -20.48 -9.34 -26.75
N GLY A 322 -21.41 -10.31 -26.64
CA GLY A 322 -22.39 -10.63 -27.68
C GLY A 322 -23.57 -9.65 -27.76
N ALA A 323 -23.82 -8.87 -26.70
CA ALA A 323 -24.93 -7.91 -26.65
C ALA A 323 -24.64 -6.73 -25.71
N GLY A 324 -25.55 -5.74 -25.69
CA GLY A 324 -25.55 -4.63 -24.72
C GLY A 324 -24.22 -3.88 -24.61
N LEU A 325 -23.76 -3.65 -23.38
CA LEU A 325 -22.50 -2.97 -23.06
C LEU A 325 -21.28 -3.64 -23.70
N GLY A 326 -21.16 -4.96 -23.58
CA GLY A 326 -20.02 -5.68 -24.13
C GLY A 326 -19.94 -5.55 -25.65
N ARG A 327 -21.07 -5.62 -26.35
CA ARG A 327 -21.12 -5.36 -27.80
C ARG A 327 -20.62 -3.95 -28.13
N ALA A 328 -21.09 -2.92 -27.42
CA ALA A 328 -20.65 -1.54 -27.65
C ALA A 328 -19.13 -1.38 -27.44
N TYR A 329 -18.57 -2.02 -26.41
CA TYR A 329 -17.12 -2.03 -26.16
C TYR A 329 -16.36 -2.71 -27.31
N CYS A 330 -16.80 -3.88 -27.76
CA CYS A 330 -16.20 -4.61 -28.87
C CYS A 330 -16.15 -3.77 -30.15
N LEU A 331 -17.27 -3.14 -30.51
CA LEU A 331 -17.37 -2.30 -31.71
C LEU A 331 -16.45 -1.07 -31.62
N GLN A 332 -16.37 -0.44 -30.46
CA GLN A 332 -15.53 0.75 -30.30
C GLN A 332 -14.03 0.41 -30.32
N PHE A 333 -13.61 -0.69 -29.69
CA PHE A 333 -12.22 -1.16 -29.81
C PHE A 333 -11.86 -1.51 -31.25
N ALA A 334 -12.74 -2.19 -31.98
CA ALA A 334 -12.52 -2.51 -33.40
C ALA A 334 -12.42 -1.25 -34.27
N LYS A 335 -13.31 -0.26 -34.05
CA LYS A 335 -13.29 1.04 -34.75
C LYS A 335 -11.95 1.78 -34.58
N LEU A 336 -11.30 1.60 -33.43
CA LEU A 336 -10.00 2.21 -33.09
C LEU A 336 -8.80 1.30 -33.40
N GLY A 337 -9.00 0.21 -34.15
CA GLY A 337 -7.92 -0.61 -34.72
C GLY A 337 -7.51 -1.84 -33.92
N ALA A 338 -8.17 -2.16 -32.80
CA ALA A 338 -7.89 -3.37 -32.04
C ALA A 338 -8.36 -4.63 -32.79
N SER A 339 -7.66 -5.75 -32.59
CA SER A 339 -8.22 -7.08 -32.87
C SER A 339 -9.03 -7.53 -31.66
N VAL A 340 -10.26 -8.00 -31.85
CA VAL A 340 -11.23 -8.19 -30.77
C VAL A 340 -11.58 -9.67 -30.57
N VAL A 341 -11.48 -10.16 -29.34
CA VAL A 341 -12.08 -11.42 -28.91
C VAL A 341 -13.41 -11.11 -28.26
N VAL A 342 -14.49 -11.57 -28.90
CA VAL A 342 -15.86 -11.45 -28.39
C VAL A 342 -16.18 -12.73 -27.62
N ASN A 343 -16.11 -12.69 -26.29
CA ASN A 343 -16.56 -13.81 -25.46
C ASN A 343 -18.04 -13.61 -25.09
N ASP A 344 -18.89 -14.57 -25.41
CA ASP A 344 -20.29 -14.59 -24.99
C ASP A 344 -20.77 -16.04 -24.88
N LEU A 345 -21.37 -16.40 -23.74
CA LEU A 345 -21.84 -17.76 -23.49
C LEU A 345 -22.99 -18.16 -24.42
N VAL A 346 -23.81 -17.21 -24.84
CA VAL A 346 -24.98 -17.45 -25.70
C VAL A 346 -24.53 -17.44 -27.17
N ASP A 347 -24.13 -16.27 -27.67
CA ASP A 347 -23.70 -16.15 -29.05
C ASP A 347 -22.83 -14.90 -29.33
N PRO A 348 -21.53 -15.06 -29.63
CA PRO A 348 -20.65 -13.95 -29.98
C PRO A 348 -20.67 -13.63 -31.49
N GLU A 349 -21.16 -14.55 -32.32
CA GLU A 349 -20.98 -14.51 -33.78
C GLU A 349 -21.62 -13.27 -34.46
N PRO A 350 -22.81 -12.78 -34.06
CA PRO A 350 -23.40 -11.59 -34.66
C PRO A 350 -22.46 -10.36 -34.55
N VAL A 351 -21.82 -10.17 -33.39
CA VAL A 351 -20.90 -9.05 -33.15
C VAL A 351 -19.59 -9.25 -33.90
N VAL A 352 -19.09 -10.49 -33.99
CA VAL A 352 -17.90 -10.83 -34.80
C VAL A 352 -18.12 -10.47 -36.26
N GLN A 353 -19.28 -10.84 -36.82
CA GLN A 353 -19.61 -10.54 -38.21
C GLN A 353 -19.82 -9.04 -38.45
N GLU A 354 -20.42 -8.34 -37.49
CA GLU A 354 -20.53 -6.89 -37.53
C GLU A 354 -19.16 -6.20 -37.58
N ILE A 355 -18.23 -6.61 -36.72
CA ILE A 355 -16.85 -6.08 -36.71
C ILE A 355 -16.15 -6.35 -38.05
N LYS A 356 -16.27 -7.58 -38.59
CA LYS A 356 -15.68 -7.93 -39.88
C LYS A 356 -16.26 -7.12 -41.04
N LYS A 357 -17.58 -6.88 -41.03
CA LYS A 357 -18.26 -6.05 -42.04
C LYS A 357 -17.78 -4.60 -42.01
N LEU A 358 -17.40 -4.09 -40.83
CA LEU A 358 -16.79 -2.78 -40.65
C LEU A 358 -15.28 -2.75 -40.95
N GLY A 359 -14.70 -3.86 -41.44
CA GLY A 359 -13.28 -3.97 -41.79
C GLY A 359 -12.35 -4.29 -40.61
N GLY A 360 -12.90 -4.56 -39.42
CA GLY A 360 -12.14 -4.94 -38.23
C GLY A 360 -11.80 -6.43 -38.18
N LYS A 361 -10.97 -6.82 -37.20
CA LYS A 361 -10.58 -8.22 -36.95
C LYS A 361 -11.24 -8.70 -35.67
N ALA A 362 -11.99 -9.80 -35.74
CA ALA A 362 -12.59 -10.40 -34.56
C ALA A 362 -12.72 -11.92 -34.63
N VAL A 363 -12.71 -12.56 -33.46
CA VAL A 363 -13.05 -13.98 -33.26
C VAL A 363 -14.03 -14.14 -32.09
N GLY A 364 -14.91 -15.13 -32.19
CA GLY A 364 -15.88 -15.46 -31.15
C GLY A 364 -15.38 -16.55 -30.20
N ASN A 365 -15.81 -16.49 -28.94
CA ASN A 365 -15.56 -17.52 -27.93
C ASN A 365 -16.84 -17.75 -27.09
N LYS A 366 -17.24 -19.02 -26.94
CA LYS A 366 -18.43 -19.44 -26.17
C LYS A 366 -18.12 -20.02 -24.79
N ALA A 367 -16.87 -19.94 -24.33
CA ALA A 367 -16.50 -20.49 -23.03
C ALA A 367 -17.12 -19.67 -21.88
N SER A 368 -17.46 -20.34 -20.78
CA SER A 368 -17.83 -19.66 -19.54
C SER A 368 -16.65 -18.85 -19.01
N CYS A 369 -16.91 -17.68 -18.44
CA CYS A 369 -15.88 -16.90 -17.74
C CYS A 369 -15.31 -17.63 -16.51
N GLU A 370 -15.98 -18.67 -16.02
CA GLU A 370 -15.42 -19.55 -14.98
C GLU A 370 -14.25 -20.41 -15.51
N ASP A 371 -14.18 -20.62 -16.83
CA ASP A 371 -13.05 -21.23 -17.54
C ASP A 371 -12.20 -20.14 -18.23
N GLY A 372 -11.50 -19.37 -17.39
CA GLY A 372 -10.66 -18.26 -17.86
C GLY A 372 -9.57 -18.67 -18.85
N ASP A 373 -9.05 -19.90 -18.75
CA ASP A 373 -8.01 -20.41 -19.65
C ASP A 373 -8.59 -20.60 -21.06
N ALA A 374 -9.77 -21.22 -21.19
CA ALA A 374 -10.45 -21.36 -22.48
C ALA A 374 -10.82 -20.00 -23.10
N VAL A 375 -11.21 -19.02 -22.28
CA VAL A 375 -11.51 -17.65 -22.74
C VAL A 375 -10.27 -16.96 -23.29
N VAL A 376 -9.16 -16.95 -22.53
CA VAL A 376 -7.92 -16.27 -22.93
C VAL A 376 -7.21 -16.98 -24.08
N LYS A 377 -7.30 -18.32 -24.15
CA LYS A 377 -6.69 -19.11 -25.23
C LYS A 377 -7.16 -18.64 -26.61
N SER A 378 -8.42 -18.22 -26.77
CA SER A 378 -8.90 -17.68 -28.05
C SER A 378 -8.16 -16.43 -28.52
N ALA A 379 -7.72 -15.55 -27.61
CA ALA A 379 -6.89 -14.39 -27.98
C ALA A 379 -5.51 -14.83 -28.47
N ILE A 380 -4.92 -15.80 -27.78
CA ILE A 380 -3.58 -16.30 -28.10
C ILE A 380 -3.59 -17.10 -29.40
N ASP A 381 -4.55 -17.99 -29.61
CA ASP A 381 -4.66 -18.80 -30.82
C ASP A 381 -4.92 -17.93 -32.06
N ALA A 382 -5.81 -16.92 -31.94
CA ALA A 382 -6.21 -16.10 -33.08
C ALA A 382 -5.20 -14.97 -33.41
N PHE A 383 -4.60 -14.37 -32.39
CA PHE A 383 -3.84 -13.13 -32.53
C PHE A 383 -2.46 -13.14 -31.87
N GLY A 384 -2.09 -14.22 -31.16
CA GLY A 384 -0.77 -14.41 -30.55
C GLY A 384 -0.50 -13.59 -29.28
N ARG A 385 -1.45 -12.76 -28.82
CA ARG A 385 -1.28 -11.86 -27.67
C ARG A 385 -2.62 -11.44 -27.05
N ILE A 386 -2.56 -10.81 -25.88
CA ILE A 386 -3.67 -10.12 -25.23
C ILE A 386 -3.11 -8.85 -24.56
N ASP A 387 -3.72 -7.69 -24.82
CA ASP A 387 -3.28 -6.40 -24.29
C ASP A 387 -4.31 -5.77 -23.36
N ILE A 388 -5.58 -5.97 -23.70
CA ILE A 388 -6.72 -5.33 -23.05
C ILE A 388 -7.70 -6.42 -22.62
N LEU A 389 -8.18 -6.34 -21.38
CA LEU A 389 -9.21 -7.21 -20.84
C LEU A 389 -10.34 -6.36 -20.25
N VAL A 390 -11.56 -6.57 -20.75
CA VAL A 390 -12.79 -5.99 -20.17
C VAL A 390 -13.63 -7.10 -19.58
N ASN A 391 -13.67 -7.18 -18.24
CA ASN A 391 -14.49 -8.15 -17.51
C ASN A 391 -15.89 -7.58 -17.31
N ASN A 392 -16.79 -7.88 -18.26
CA ASN A 392 -18.15 -7.34 -18.33
C ASN A 392 -19.25 -8.42 -18.22
N ALA A 393 -18.95 -9.71 -18.38
CA ALA A 393 -19.94 -10.77 -18.27
C ALA A 393 -20.74 -10.72 -16.96
N GLY A 394 -22.03 -11.07 -17.05
CA GLY A 394 -22.93 -10.92 -15.92
C GLY A 394 -24.30 -11.55 -16.08
N ILE A 395 -24.95 -11.81 -14.94
CA ILE A 395 -26.32 -12.31 -14.83
C ILE A 395 -27.03 -11.66 -13.64
N LEU A 396 -28.36 -11.61 -13.67
CA LEU A 396 -29.17 -11.19 -12.52
C LEU A 396 -29.98 -12.36 -11.95
N ARG A 397 -30.08 -12.41 -10.62
CA ARG A 397 -30.88 -13.36 -9.84
C ARG A 397 -31.47 -12.63 -8.64
N ASP A 398 -32.22 -11.58 -8.95
CA ASP A 398 -32.74 -10.64 -7.96
C ASP A 398 -33.82 -11.29 -7.11
N LYS A 399 -33.67 -11.19 -5.79
CA LYS A 399 -34.62 -11.69 -4.81
C LYS A 399 -34.41 -11.01 -3.47
N ALA A 400 -35.49 -10.62 -2.79
CA ALA A 400 -35.43 -10.19 -1.40
C ALA A 400 -34.63 -11.21 -0.56
N PHE A 401 -33.75 -10.74 0.32
CA PHE A 401 -32.75 -11.55 1.01
C PHE A 401 -33.35 -12.76 1.73
N THR A 402 -34.54 -12.61 2.32
CA THR A 402 -35.28 -13.69 2.97
C THR A 402 -35.63 -14.88 2.07
N ASN A 403 -35.68 -14.67 0.76
CA ASN A 403 -36.02 -15.66 -0.26
C ASN A 403 -34.81 -16.01 -1.15
N MET A 404 -33.62 -15.48 -0.83
CA MET A 404 -32.40 -15.75 -1.58
C MET A 404 -31.82 -17.09 -1.14
N ASP A 405 -31.88 -18.09 -2.00
CA ASP A 405 -31.25 -19.39 -1.78
C ASP A 405 -29.81 -19.45 -2.33
N ASP A 406 -29.16 -20.59 -2.09
CA ASP A 406 -27.76 -20.80 -2.43
C ASP A 406 -27.54 -20.85 -3.95
N ASN A 407 -28.52 -21.26 -4.75
CA ASN A 407 -28.42 -21.27 -6.21
C ASN A 407 -28.44 -19.85 -6.77
N LEU A 408 -29.32 -18.99 -6.24
CA LEU A 408 -29.39 -17.57 -6.58
C LEU A 408 -28.11 -16.84 -6.14
N TRP A 409 -27.55 -17.17 -4.98
CA TRP A 409 -26.30 -16.60 -4.50
C TRP A 409 -25.08 -17.05 -5.34
N ASN A 410 -24.85 -18.36 -5.42
CA ASN A 410 -23.63 -18.92 -5.99
C ASN A 410 -23.50 -18.58 -7.48
N SER A 411 -24.59 -18.65 -8.24
CA SER A 411 -24.58 -18.32 -9.67
C SER A 411 -24.08 -16.89 -9.95
N VAL A 412 -24.55 -15.92 -9.17
CA VAL A 412 -24.16 -14.50 -9.32
C VAL A 412 -22.71 -14.29 -8.87
N VAL A 413 -22.33 -14.79 -7.69
CA VAL A 413 -20.95 -14.64 -7.20
C VAL A 413 -19.96 -15.34 -8.12
N ASN A 414 -20.30 -16.51 -8.66
CA ASN A 414 -19.44 -17.26 -9.56
C ASN A 414 -19.25 -16.56 -10.90
N VAL A 415 -20.32 -16.15 -11.57
CA VAL A 415 -20.20 -15.48 -12.88
C VAL A 415 -19.48 -14.14 -12.75
N HIS A 416 -19.86 -13.32 -11.76
CA HIS A 416 -19.31 -11.97 -11.65
C HIS A 416 -17.94 -11.94 -11.00
N LEU A 417 -17.82 -12.42 -9.76
CA LEU A 417 -16.61 -12.24 -8.98
C LEU A 417 -15.58 -13.31 -9.31
N ARG A 418 -15.96 -14.59 -9.28
CA ARG A 418 -15.05 -15.70 -9.63
C ARG A 418 -14.68 -15.68 -11.11
N GLY A 419 -15.61 -15.37 -12.01
CA GLY A 419 -15.35 -15.24 -13.44
C GLY A 419 -14.35 -14.12 -13.77
N THR A 420 -14.54 -12.93 -13.18
CA THR A 420 -13.57 -11.82 -13.31
C THR A 420 -12.17 -12.24 -12.82
N TYR A 421 -12.09 -12.94 -11.68
CA TYR A 421 -10.85 -13.52 -11.18
C TYR A 421 -10.22 -14.49 -12.20
N LYS A 422 -10.97 -15.50 -12.67
CA LYS A 422 -10.48 -16.57 -13.55
C LYS A 422 -9.93 -16.03 -14.86
N VAL A 423 -10.67 -15.15 -15.55
CA VAL A 423 -10.24 -14.59 -16.84
C VAL A 423 -9.02 -13.69 -16.64
N THR A 424 -9.02 -12.85 -15.59
CA THR A 424 -7.87 -11.98 -15.30
C THR A 424 -6.63 -12.80 -14.92
N LYS A 425 -6.82 -13.88 -14.16
CA LYS A 425 -5.76 -14.81 -13.75
C LYS A 425 -5.12 -15.49 -14.95
N ALA A 426 -5.91 -15.91 -15.93
CA ALA A 426 -5.42 -16.51 -17.17
C ALA A 426 -4.69 -15.50 -18.07
N ALA A 427 -5.12 -14.24 -18.10
CA ALA A 427 -4.48 -13.18 -18.88
C ALA A 427 -3.18 -12.66 -18.22
N TRP A 428 -3.08 -12.73 -16.89
CA TRP A 428 -2.00 -12.11 -16.11
C TRP A 428 -0.57 -12.50 -16.54
N PRO A 429 -0.24 -13.78 -16.80
CA PRO A 429 1.11 -14.16 -17.23
C PRO A 429 1.54 -13.49 -18.53
N TYR A 430 0.60 -13.27 -19.46
CA TYR A 430 0.86 -12.56 -20.71
C TYR A 430 1.17 -11.09 -20.46
N PHE A 431 0.34 -10.41 -19.66
CA PHE A 431 0.57 -9.02 -19.26
C PHE A 431 1.92 -8.81 -18.56
N LEU A 432 2.30 -9.72 -17.66
CA LEU A 432 3.59 -9.69 -16.98
C LEU A 432 4.75 -9.85 -17.96
N LYS A 433 4.66 -10.82 -18.89
CA LYS A 433 5.71 -11.11 -19.87
C LYS A 433 5.93 -9.91 -20.81
N GLN A 434 4.85 -9.29 -21.28
CA GLN A 434 4.93 -8.17 -22.22
C GLN A 434 5.14 -6.80 -21.56
N LYS A 435 5.09 -6.72 -20.21
CA LYS A 435 5.13 -5.47 -19.44
C LYS A 435 4.10 -4.44 -19.93
N TYR A 436 2.90 -4.94 -20.19
CA TYR A 436 1.77 -4.13 -20.65
C TYR A 436 0.47 -4.85 -20.34
N GLY A 437 -0.49 -4.17 -19.73
CA GLY A 437 -1.84 -4.68 -19.59
C GLY A 437 -2.82 -3.57 -19.23
N ARG A 438 -4.04 -3.66 -19.76
CA ARG A 438 -5.11 -2.71 -19.49
C ARG A 438 -6.36 -3.48 -19.12
N VAL A 439 -6.81 -3.36 -17.88
CA VAL A 439 -7.95 -4.10 -17.36
C VAL A 439 -9.03 -3.12 -16.91
N VAL A 440 -10.25 -3.31 -17.42
CA VAL A 440 -11.44 -2.63 -16.90
C VAL A 440 -12.41 -3.69 -16.39
N ASN A 441 -12.77 -3.57 -15.12
CA ASN A 441 -13.71 -4.47 -14.47
C ASN A 441 -15.06 -3.76 -14.25
N THR A 442 -16.15 -4.45 -14.52
CA THR A 442 -17.51 -3.89 -14.37
C THR A 442 -18.07 -4.18 -12.97
N ALA A 443 -18.07 -3.17 -12.10
CA ALA A 443 -18.81 -3.15 -10.84
C ALA A 443 -20.28 -2.73 -11.07
N SER A 444 -20.90 -2.03 -10.11
CA SER A 444 -22.26 -1.48 -10.21
C SER A 444 -22.54 -0.54 -9.04
N THR A 445 -23.40 0.46 -9.24
CA THR A 445 -23.97 1.28 -8.15
C THR A 445 -24.72 0.46 -7.11
N SER A 446 -25.34 -0.67 -7.47
CA SER A 446 -25.91 -1.62 -6.51
C SER A 446 -24.82 -2.27 -5.63
N GLY A 447 -23.62 -2.43 -6.16
CA GLY A 447 -22.46 -2.84 -5.38
C GLY A 447 -22.00 -1.74 -4.44
N ILE A 448 -21.87 -0.52 -4.96
CA ILE A 448 -21.31 0.63 -4.21
C ILE A 448 -22.24 1.07 -3.09
N TYR A 449 -23.56 1.07 -3.29
CA TYR A 449 -24.51 1.66 -2.34
C TYR A 449 -25.49 0.64 -1.74
N GLY A 450 -25.38 -0.64 -2.11
CA GLY A 450 -26.41 -1.64 -1.85
C GLY A 450 -27.71 -1.40 -2.62
N ASN A 451 -28.49 -2.46 -2.85
CA ASN A 451 -29.83 -2.33 -3.44
C ASN A 451 -30.76 -3.45 -2.95
N PHE A 452 -32.01 -3.11 -2.64
CA PHE A 452 -32.98 -4.09 -2.13
C PHE A 452 -33.14 -5.26 -3.11
N GLY A 453 -33.04 -6.49 -2.60
CA GLY A 453 -33.19 -7.70 -3.41
C GLY A 453 -31.95 -8.11 -4.20
N GLN A 454 -30.81 -7.42 -4.01
CA GLN A 454 -29.58 -7.66 -4.76
C GLN A 454 -28.38 -7.99 -3.86
N ALA A 455 -28.60 -8.66 -2.72
CA ALA A 455 -27.54 -8.94 -1.75
C ALA A 455 -26.36 -9.73 -2.35
N ASN A 456 -26.65 -10.73 -3.18
CA ASN A 456 -25.67 -11.51 -3.96
C ASN A 456 -24.90 -10.63 -4.96
N TYR A 457 -25.61 -9.83 -5.75
CA TYR A 457 -25.04 -8.98 -6.79
C TYR A 457 -24.20 -7.84 -6.20
N ALA A 458 -24.68 -7.20 -5.14
CA ALA A 458 -23.97 -6.15 -4.43
C ALA A 458 -22.65 -6.67 -3.84
N ALA A 459 -22.69 -7.83 -3.18
CA ALA A 459 -21.50 -8.50 -2.65
C ALA A 459 -20.48 -8.81 -3.75
N ALA A 460 -20.93 -9.37 -4.88
CA ALA A 460 -20.06 -9.71 -6.00
C ALA A 460 -19.44 -8.46 -6.65
N LYS A 461 -20.25 -7.44 -6.95
CA LYS A 461 -19.81 -6.23 -7.66
C LYS A 461 -18.87 -5.37 -6.84
N LEU A 462 -19.06 -5.28 -5.53
CA LEU A 462 -18.10 -4.58 -4.69
C LEU A 462 -16.86 -5.43 -4.36
N GLY A 463 -16.99 -6.76 -4.36
CA GLY A 463 -15.83 -7.65 -4.33
C GLY A 463 -14.92 -7.50 -5.55
N ILE A 464 -15.49 -7.21 -6.73
CA ILE A 464 -14.71 -6.89 -7.94
C ILE A 464 -13.85 -5.63 -7.71
N LEU A 465 -14.38 -4.60 -7.07
CA LEU A 465 -13.61 -3.40 -6.75
C LEU A 465 -12.43 -3.71 -5.80
N GLY A 466 -12.64 -4.60 -4.83
CA GLY A 466 -11.59 -5.04 -3.91
C GLY A 466 -10.48 -5.79 -4.64
N LEU A 467 -10.84 -6.69 -5.55
CA LEU A 467 -9.92 -7.35 -6.47
C LEU A 467 -9.15 -6.34 -7.32
N SER A 468 -9.85 -5.43 -8.00
CA SER A 468 -9.27 -4.42 -8.89
C SER A 468 -8.22 -3.56 -8.19
N ARG A 469 -8.51 -3.10 -6.95
CA ARG A 469 -7.59 -2.27 -6.18
C ARG A 469 -6.28 -2.99 -5.88
N THR A 470 -6.33 -4.27 -5.53
CA THR A 470 -5.11 -5.07 -5.32
C THR A 470 -4.36 -5.31 -6.62
N LEU A 471 -5.05 -5.65 -7.71
CA LEU A 471 -4.39 -5.88 -9.00
C LEU A 471 -3.74 -4.62 -9.57
N ALA A 472 -4.32 -3.44 -9.32
CA ALA A 472 -3.69 -2.17 -9.67
C ALA A 472 -2.33 -1.99 -8.97
N LEU A 473 -2.23 -2.40 -7.69
CA LEU A 473 -0.97 -2.36 -6.93
C LEU A 473 0.04 -3.41 -7.42
N GLU A 474 -0.40 -4.65 -7.63
CA GLU A 474 0.50 -5.73 -8.09
C GLU A 474 1.00 -5.53 -9.53
N GLY A 475 0.18 -4.89 -10.37
CA GLY A 475 0.42 -4.64 -11.77
C GLY A 475 1.27 -3.40 -12.08
N ALA A 476 1.33 -2.44 -11.15
CA ALA A 476 1.91 -1.11 -11.39
C ALA A 476 3.33 -1.16 -11.97
N LYS A 477 4.23 -1.95 -11.37
CA LYS A 477 5.64 -2.07 -11.82
C LYS A 477 5.82 -2.74 -13.19
N TYR A 478 4.77 -3.34 -13.73
CA TYR A 478 4.76 -4.01 -15.04
C TYR A 478 3.93 -3.25 -16.08
N ASN A 479 3.56 -1.98 -15.81
CA ASN A 479 2.67 -1.20 -16.68
C ASN A 479 1.34 -1.93 -16.96
N ILE A 480 0.81 -2.59 -15.92
CA ILE A 480 -0.53 -3.17 -15.92
C ILE A 480 -1.42 -2.23 -15.12
N LYS A 481 -2.39 -1.60 -15.79
CA LYS A 481 -3.35 -0.68 -15.18
C LYS A 481 -4.70 -1.38 -15.04
N VAL A 482 -5.34 -1.24 -13.88
CA VAL A 482 -6.62 -1.87 -13.56
C VAL A 482 -7.57 -0.82 -13.01
N ASN A 483 -8.69 -0.59 -13.71
CA ASN A 483 -9.73 0.36 -13.32
C ASN A 483 -11.07 -0.35 -13.19
N THR A 484 -12.00 0.28 -12.47
CA THR A 484 -13.35 -0.24 -12.25
C THR A 484 -14.38 0.79 -12.69
N ILE A 485 -15.43 0.32 -13.36
CA ILE A 485 -16.58 1.16 -13.75
C ILE A 485 -17.87 0.68 -13.09
N ALA A 486 -18.79 1.59 -12.83
CA ALA A 486 -20.17 1.33 -12.45
C ALA A 486 -21.11 1.96 -13.50
N PRO A 487 -21.44 1.22 -14.56
CA PRO A 487 -22.14 1.78 -15.71
C PRO A 487 -23.65 1.86 -15.50
N ASN A 488 -24.27 2.88 -16.10
CA ASN A 488 -25.70 2.98 -16.34
C ASN A 488 -25.98 2.78 -17.84
N ALA A 489 -26.78 1.76 -18.16
CA ALA A 489 -27.22 1.50 -19.53
C ALA A 489 -28.48 0.63 -19.58
N GLY A 490 -29.27 0.86 -20.61
CA GLY A 490 -30.34 0.00 -21.09
C GLY A 490 -29.77 -1.24 -21.78
N THR A 491 -30.05 -2.40 -21.21
CA THR A 491 -29.61 -3.72 -21.67
C THR A 491 -30.71 -4.72 -21.41
N ASN A 492 -30.54 -5.96 -21.88
CA ASN A 492 -31.48 -7.04 -21.54
C ASN A 492 -31.58 -7.30 -20.03
N MET A 493 -30.51 -7.03 -19.26
CA MET A 493 -30.54 -7.15 -17.79
C MET A 493 -31.36 -6.04 -17.15
N THR A 494 -31.25 -4.80 -17.63
CA THR A 494 -31.97 -3.67 -17.03
C THR A 494 -33.41 -3.56 -17.51
N ARG A 495 -33.75 -4.16 -18.66
CA ARG A 495 -35.14 -4.28 -19.15
C ARG A 495 -36.09 -4.98 -18.18
N THR A 496 -35.59 -5.84 -17.29
CA THR A 496 -36.43 -6.48 -16.26
C THR A 496 -36.78 -5.58 -15.08
N ILE A 497 -36.12 -4.42 -14.96
CA ILE A 497 -36.26 -3.49 -13.83
C ILE A 497 -36.51 -2.02 -14.24
N MET A 498 -36.47 -1.71 -15.54
CA MET A 498 -36.68 -0.36 -16.09
C MET A 498 -37.80 -0.38 -17.15
N PRO A 499 -38.58 0.72 -17.28
CA PRO A 499 -39.47 0.93 -18.42
C PRO A 499 -38.72 0.93 -19.76
N GLU A 500 -39.37 0.47 -20.82
CA GLU A 500 -38.74 0.32 -22.16
C GLU A 500 -38.18 1.64 -22.70
N GLU A 501 -38.86 2.76 -22.47
CA GLU A 501 -38.40 4.08 -22.91
C GLU A 501 -37.05 4.47 -22.29
N MET A 502 -36.83 4.15 -21.01
CA MET A 502 -35.54 4.36 -20.34
C MET A 502 -34.47 3.41 -20.88
N VAL A 503 -34.83 2.16 -21.17
CA VAL A 503 -33.91 1.18 -21.78
C VAL A 503 -33.42 1.68 -23.15
N GLN A 504 -34.29 2.31 -23.93
CA GLN A 504 -33.91 2.87 -25.23
C GLN A 504 -33.10 4.17 -25.10
N ALA A 505 -33.38 4.98 -24.07
CA ALA A 505 -32.67 6.24 -23.82
C ALA A 505 -31.23 6.01 -23.34
N PHE A 506 -31.01 5.05 -22.44
CA PHE A 506 -29.70 4.76 -21.85
C PHE A 506 -28.83 3.88 -22.74
N LYS A 507 -28.38 4.41 -23.88
CA LYS A 507 -27.61 3.61 -24.84
C LYS A 507 -26.27 3.14 -24.26
N PRO A 508 -25.91 1.85 -24.42
CA PRO A 508 -24.60 1.34 -24.02
C PRO A 508 -23.41 2.09 -24.66
N ASP A 509 -23.62 2.70 -25.83
CA ASP A 509 -22.65 3.54 -26.53
C ASP A 509 -22.22 4.76 -25.71
N TYR A 510 -23.02 5.22 -24.76
CA TYR A 510 -22.67 6.36 -23.89
C TYR A 510 -21.68 5.99 -22.78
N VAL A 511 -21.40 4.70 -22.58
CA VAL A 511 -20.43 4.20 -21.60
C VAL A 511 -19.10 3.83 -22.26
N ALA A 512 -19.17 3.28 -23.46
CA ALA A 512 -18.02 2.68 -24.16
C ALA A 512 -16.80 3.63 -24.29
N PRO A 513 -16.95 4.95 -24.57
CA PRO A 513 -15.82 5.86 -24.68
C PRO A 513 -14.92 5.93 -23.44
N LEU A 514 -15.48 5.89 -22.23
CA LEU A 514 -14.69 5.87 -21.01
C LEU A 514 -13.92 4.55 -20.87
N VAL A 515 -14.56 3.41 -21.16
CA VAL A 515 -13.93 2.09 -21.07
C VAL A 515 -12.70 2.01 -21.98
N VAL A 516 -12.86 2.48 -23.21
CA VAL A 516 -11.82 2.51 -24.21
C VAL A 516 -10.69 3.48 -23.80
N LEU A 517 -11.03 4.66 -23.27
CA LEU A 517 -10.05 5.60 -22.73
C LEU A 517 -9.21 4.97 -21.62
N LEU A 518 -9.86 4.34 -20.62
CA LEU A 518 -9.20 3.66 -19.50
C LEU A 518 -8.32 2.49 -19.95
N CYS A 519 -8.62 1.92 -21.12
CA CYS A 519 -7.84 0.84 -21.73
C CYS A 519 -6.70 1.33 -22.64
N SER A 520 -6.41 2.63 -22.70
CA SER A 520 -5.41 3.21 -23.58
C SER A 520 -4.14 3.67 -22.87
N ASP A 521 -3.13 4.04 -23.64
CA ASP A 521 -1.93 4.73 -23.13
C ASP A 521 -2.15 6.22 -22.87
N MET A 522 -3.27 6.79 -23.34
CA MET A 522 -3.62 8.19 -23.06
C MET A 522 -4.39 8.38 -21.75
N ALA A 523 -4.83 7.30 -21.09
CA ALA A 523 -5.59 7.38 -19.85
C ALA A 523 -4.90 8.34 -18.87
N PRO A 524 -5.50 9.52 -18.56
CA PRO A 524 -4.81 10.52 -17.77
C PRO A 524 -4.73 10.11 -16.30
N GLU A 525 -3.83 10.74 -15.53
CA GLU A 525 -3.68 10.40 -14.11
C GLU A 525 -4.87 10.91 -13.26
N PRO A 526 -5.31 10.16 -12.24
CA PRO A 526 -4.88 8.80 -11.90
C PRO A 526 -5.39 7.79 -12.94
N SER A 527 -4.45 7.05 -13.54
CA SER A 527 -4.72 6.21 -14.71
C SER A 527 -4.98 4.74 -14.37
N THR A 528 -4.93 4.40 -13.09
CA THR A 528 -5.17 3.06 -12.53
C THR A 528 -5.83 3.17 -11.16
N LYS A 529 -6.39 2.08 -10.65
CA LYS A 529 -7.06 1.98 -9.33
C LYS A 529 -8.33 2.83 -9.20
N GLY A 530 -8.80 3.46 -10.28
CA GLY A 530 -9.99 4.30 -10.28
C GLY A 530 -11.30 3.51 -10.19
N LEU A 531 -12.32 4.16 -9.64
CA LEU A 531 -13.73 3.75 -9.66
C LEU A 531 -14.53 4.88 -10.31
N PHE A 532 -15.22 4.59 -11.40
CA PHE A 532 -15.94 5.59 -12.17
C PHE A 532 -17.40 5.19 -12.38
N GLU A 533 -18.34 6.06 -12.01
CA GLU A 533 -19.73 5.95 -12.45
C GLU A 533 -19.87 6.65 -13.80
N CYS A 534 -20.60 6.02 -14.73
CA CYS A 534 -20.65 6.49 -16.11
C CYS A 534 -21.91 6.06 -16.85
N GLY A 535 -22.35 6.89 -17.79
CA GLY A 535 -23.52 6.67 -18.62
C GLY A 535 -24.21 7.98 -18.96
N SER A 536 -25.06 7.98 -19.99
CA SER A 536 -25.85 9.17 -20.37
C SER A 536 -25.03 10.45 -20.62
N GLY A 537 -23.78 10.31 -21.08
CA GLY A 537 -22.87 11.44 -21.31
C GLY A 537 -22.21 12.01 -20.05
N TRP A 538 -22.50 11.45 -18.87
CA TRP A 538 -21.88 11.83 -17.60
C TRP A 538 -20.84 10.82 -17.13
N PHE A 539 -19.73 11.32 -16.57
CA PHE A 539 -18.62 10.53 -16.06
C PHE A 539 -18.07 11.15 -14.78
N GLY A 540 -18.13 10.44 -13.66
CA GLY A 540 -17.63 10.90 -12.37
C GLY A 540 -16.81 9.85 -11.64
N ARG A 541 -15.70 10.26 -11.05
CA ARG A 541 -14.91 9.41 -10.15
C ARG A 541 -15.60 9.30 -8.78
N THR A 542 -15.60 8.10 -8.20
CA THR A 542 -16.10 7.83 -6.86
C THR A 542 -14.96 7.34 -5.97
N ARG A 543 -14.84 7.90 -4.77
CA ARG A 543 -13.79 7.56 -3.79
C ARG A 543 -14.34 7.48 -2.37
N TRP A 544 -13.47 7.15 -1.42
CA TRP A 544 -13.77 7.24 0.00
C TRP A 544 -13.58 8.67 0.51
N GLN A 545 -14.49 9.12 1.37
CA GLN A 545 -14.24 10.18 2.33
C GLN A 545 -14.35 9.59 3.73
N ARG A 546 -13.44 9.97 4.62
CA ARG A 546 -13.36 9.51 6.00
C ARG A 546 -13.40 10.70 6.95
N THR A 547 -14.13 10.58 8.06
CA THR A 547 -14.19 11.63 9.09
C THR A 547 -12.84 11.85 9.77
N GLY A 548 -12.68 12.98 10.46
CA GLY A 548 -11.57 13.13 11.42
C GLY A 548 -11.57 12.06 12.51
N GLY A 549 -12.75 11.50 12.79
CA GLY A 549 -12.97 10.51 13.83
C GLY A 549 -12.76 11.09 15.22
N HIS A 550 -12.63 10.20 16.20
CA HIS A 550 -12.26 10.54 17.56
C HIS A 550 -11.18 9.58 18.06
N GLY A 551 -10.14 10.14 18.65
CA GLY A 551 -9.07 9.42 19.31
C GLY A 551 -9.33 9.35 20.81
N PHE A 552 -9.45 8.13 21.34
CA PHE A 552 -9.58 7.85 22.76
C PHE A 552 -8.20 7.60 23.37
N PRO A 553 -7.93 8.09 24.59
CA PRO A 553 -6.66 7.87 25.25
C PRO A 553 -6.34 6.39 25.45
N VAL A 554 -5.12 5.98 25.10
CA VAL A 554 -4.70 4.57 25.06
C VAL A 554 -4.32 4.00 26.42
N ASP A 555 -4.17 4.85 27.43
CA ASP A 555 -3.89 4.50 28.84
C ASP A 555 -5.18 4.34 29.67
N VAL A 556 -6.35 4.55 29.08
CA VAL A 556 -7.65 4.39 29.72
C VAL A 556 -8.46 3.31 29.00
N LYS A 557 -9.21 2.51 29.78
CA LYS A 557 -10.12 1.51 29.21
C LYS A 557 -11.24 2.20 28.42
N LEU A 558 -11.29 1.99 27.11
CA LEU A 558 -12.40 2.46 26.28
C LEU A 558 -13.68 1.68 26.58
N THR A 559 -14.79 2.40 26.76
CA THR A 559 -16.11 1.84 27.04
C THR A 559 -17.11 2.22 25.94
N PRO A 560 -18.14 1.40 25.65
CA PRO A 560 -19.16 1.75 24.66
C PRO A 560 -19.86 3.08 24.98
N GLU A 561 -20.04 3.39 26.27
CA GLU A 561 -20.68 4.62 26.72
C GLU A 561 -19.83 5.85 26.39
N GLU A 562 -18.50 5.71 26.36
CA GLU A 562 -17.58 6.75 25.89
C GLU A 562 -17.67 6.95 24.38
N VAL A 563 -17.78 5.85 23.62
CA VAL A 563 -18.02 5.91 22.17
C VAL A 563 -19.33 6.62 21.85
N VAL A 564 -20.42 6.29 22.56
CA VAL A 564 -21.72 6.96 22.38
C VAL A 564 -21.65 8.43 22.78
N ARG A 565 -20.92 8.79 23.85
CA ARG A 565 -20.73 10.20 24.26
C ARG A 565 -20.02 11.02 23.18
N ASN A 566 -19.06 10.43 22.47
CA ASN A 566 -18.31 11.10 21.40
C ASN A 566 -18.85 10.81 19.99
N TRP A 567 -20.05 10.21 19.89
CA TRP A 567 -20.63 9.75 18.62
C TRP A 567 -20.70 10.85 17.56
N LYS A 568 -21.16 12.03 17.96
CA LYS A 568 -21.27 13.20 17.06
C LYS A 568 -19.94 13.55 16.40
N GLN A 569 -18.82 13.44 17.11
CA GLN A 569 -17.50 13.73 16.57
C GLN A 569 -16.98 12.60 15.69
N ILE A 570 -17.24 11.34 16.06
CA ILE A 570 -16.86 10.17 15.26
C ILE A 570 -17.44 10.23 13.85
N ILE A 571 -18.71 10.65 13.72
CA ILE A 571 -19.44 10.65 12.45
C ILE A 571 -19.44 12.01 11.73
N ASN A 572 -18.71 13.01 12.23
CA ASN A 572 -18.70 14.35 11.64
C ASN A 572 -17.76 14.43 10.43
N PHE A 573 -18.32 14.67 9.25
CA PHE A 573 -17.54 14.92 8.03
C PHE A 573 -17.26 16.41 7.79
N ASP A 574 -17.94 17.30 8.51
CA ASP A 574 -18.01 18.73 8.20
C ASP A 574 -17.18 19.61 9.16
N ASP A 575 -16.34 18.99 10.02
CA ASP A 575 -15.47 19.71 10.97
C ASP A 575 -14.08 20.07 10.42
N GLY A 576 -13.88 19.92 9.11
CA GLY A 576 -12.63 20.24 8.43
C GLY A 576 -11.52 19.20 8.59
N ARG A 577 -11.75 18.08 9.29
CA ARG A 577 -10.75 17.00 9.49
C ARG A 577 -10.97 15.78 8.58
N ALA A 578 -11.96 15.86 7.68
CA ALA A 578 -12.23 14.78 6.74
C ALA A 578 -11.09 14.63 5.71
N ASP A 579 -10.77 13.39 5.36
CA ASP A 579 -9.71 13.03 4.42
C ASP A 579 -10.16 11.91 3.45
N HIS A 580 -9.28 11.51 2.53
CA HIS A 580 -9.62 10.62 1.42
C HIS A 580 -8.57 9.50 1.30
N PRO A 581 -8.53 8.53 2.23
CA PRO A 581 -7.53 7.47 2.20
C PRO A 581 -7.68 6.59 0.95
N GLU A 582 -6.57 6.39 0.23
CA GLU A 582 -6.55 5.57 -1.00
C GLU A 582 -5.68 4.31 -0.86
N ASP A 583 -4.94 4.13 0.23
CA ASP A 583 -4.09 2.96 0.50
C ASP A 583 -4.08 2.59 1.99
N GLY A 584 -3.44 1.46 2.32
CA GLY A 584 -3.37 0.96 3.69
C GLY A 584 -2.58 1.86 4.66
N GLN A 585 -1.61 2.64 4.17
CA GLN A 585 -0.82 3.54 5.00
C GLN A 585 -1.68 4.75 5.42
N ALA A 586 -2.36 5.38 4.46
CA ALA A 586 -3.32 6.47 4.72
C ALA A 586 -4.50 5.98 5.60
N GLY A 587 -4.95 4.73 5.38
CA GLY A 587 -5.94 4.08 6.24
C GLY A 587 -5.50 3.97 7.70
N ALA A 588 -4.25 3.56 7.95
CA ALA A 588 -3.73 3.38 9.30
C ALA A 588 -3.29 4.67 10.00
N GLU A 589 -3.04 5.77 9.27
CA GLU A 589 -2.42 7.00 9.78
C GLU A 589 -3.07 7.53 11.08
N LYS A 590 -4.39 7.71 11.10
CA LYS A 590 -5.11 8.25 12.28
C LYS A 590 -5.09 7.29 13.48
N ILE A 591 -5.06 5.97 13.22
CA ILE A 591 -4.94 4.95 14.26
C ILE A 591 -3.54 4.98 14.87
N MET A 592 -2.50 5.07 14.04
CA MET A 592 -1.11 5.19 14.49
C MET A 592 -0.87 6.49 15.25
N ALA A 593 -1.42 7.61 14.77
CA ALA A 593 -1.33 8.90 15.43
C ALA A 593 -1.97 8.91 16.83
N ASN A 594 -2.98 8.08 17.08
CA ASN A 594 -3.63 8.00 18.39
C ASN A 594 -2.85 7.16 19.41
N MET A 595 -1.81 6.41 19.01
CA MET A 595 -1.05 5.56 19.93
C MET A 595 -0.29 6.35 21.02
N SER A 596 -0.05 7.64 20.80
CA SER A 596 0.57 8.54 21.77
C SER A 596 -0.44 9.33 22.63
N ASN A 597 -1.74 9.17 22.39
CA ASN A 597 -2.80 9.89 23.12
C ASN A 597 -2.97 9.29 24.53
N ARG A 598 -2.52 9.97 25.59
CA ARG A 598 -2.61 9.53 27.00
C ARG A 598 -3.24 10.60 27.89
N VAL A 599 -4.09 10.20 28.85
CA VAL A 599 -4.69 11.13 29.84
C VAL A 599 -3.66 11.52 30.89
N HIS A 600 -2.91 10.54 31.38
CA HIS A 600 -1.81 10.79 32.28
C HIS A 600 -0.58 11.05 31.43
N GLY A 601 -0.09 12.30 31.43
CA GLY A 601 1.20 12.63 30.84
C GLY A 601 2.26 11.65 31.37
N ASP A 602 3.23 11.29 30.52
CA ASP A 602 4.20 10.24 30.81
C ASP A 602 4.81 10.36 32.21
N THR A 603 4.41 9.46 33.10
CA THR A 603 4.87 9.39 34.50
C THR A 603 5.89 8.27 34.70
N SER A 604 6.60 7.87 33.64
CA SER A 604 7.68 6.87 33.73
C SER A 604 9.07 7.49 33.57
N THR A 605 9.93 7.18 34.52
CA THR A 605 11.21 7.81 34.88
C THR A 605 12.41 7.41 33.99
N GLU A 606 12.23 7.24 32.68
CA GLU A 606 13.34 7.19 31.71
C GLU A 606 12.79 7.53 30.31
N ASN A 607 13.29 8.60 29.68
CA ASN A 607 12.84 9.06 28.37
C ASN A 607 12.94 7.92 27.33
N GLU A 608 11.84 7.64 26.61
CA GLU A 608 11.72 6.54 25.64
C GLU A 608 12.82 6.57 24.56
N THR A 609 13.22 7.75 24.08
CA THR A 609 14.35 7.91 23.16
C THR A 609 15.66 7.42 23.78
N LEU A 610 15.89 7.66 25.08
CA LEU A 610 17.11 7.18 25.77
C LEU A 610 17.10 5.66 25.92
N LYS A 611 15.93 5.06 26.17
CA LYS A 611 15.76 3.60 26.22
C LYS A 611 16.01 2.98 24.84
N ASN A 612 15.50 3.60 23.78
CA ASN A 612 15.69 3.16 22.40
C ASN A 612 17.15 3.28 21.96
N ILE A 613 17.85 4.37 22.31
CA ILE A 613 19.29 4.51 22.09
C ILE A 613 20.06 3.38 22.77
N LYS A 614 19.73 3.06 24.03
CA LYS A 614 20.38 1.98 24.79
C LYS A 614 20.13 0.61 24.14
N LYS A 615 18.90 0.34 23.69
CA LYS A 615 18.54 -0.89 22.97
C LYS A 615 19.29 -0.98 21.64
N ALA A 616 19.30 0.08 20.85
CA ALA A 616 19.96 0.14 19.55
C ALA A 616 21.47 -0.06 19.64
N LYS A 617 22.13 0.50 20.67
CA LYS A 617 23.56 0.26 20.95
C LYS A 617 23.89 -1.22 21.23
N ALA A 618 22.92 -2.03 21.65
CA ALA A 618 23.09 -3.45 21.93
C ALA A 618 22.73 -4.37 20.74
N LEU A 619 22.18 -3.85 19.65
CA LEU A 619 21.80 -4.65 18.49
C LEU A 619 23.03 -5.12 17.70
N SER A 620 22.88 -6.30 17.09
CA SER A 620 23.82 -6.87 16.13
C SER A 620 23.10 -7.15 14.81
N SER A 621 23.87 -7.32 13.74
CA SER A 621 23.37 -7.59 12.39
C SER A 621 24.05 -8.84 11.85
N GLU A 622 23.36 -9.57 10.98
CA GLU A 622 23.93 -10.71 10.23
C GLU A 622 24.93 -10.28 9.14
N GLY A 623 25.10 -8.97 8.94
CA GLY A 623 25.98 -8.39 7.94
C GLY A 623 25.28 -8.18 6.60
N THR A 624 25.54 -7.05 5.94
CA THR A 624 24.99 -6.76 4.61
C THR A 624 25.99 -7.16 3.54
N PRO A 625 25.62 -8.02 2.58
CA PRO A 625 26.53 -8.40 1.51
C PRO A 625 26.76 -7.25 0.52
N PHE A 626 28.02 -7.08 0.11
CA PHE A 626 28.41 -6.20 -0.98
C PHE A 626 29.54 -6.85 -1.77
N ASN A 627 29.32 -7.07 -3.06
CA ASN A 627 30.30 -7.69 -3.96
C ASN A 627 30.77 -6.64 -4.95
N TYR A 628 32.06 -6.61 -5.21
CA TYR A 628 32.64 -5.75 -6.23
C TYR A 628 33.70 -6.48 -7.04
N GLU A 629 33.81 -6.06 -8.29
CA GLU A 629 34.82 -6.52 -9.26
C GLU A 629 35.62 -5.33 -9.80
N ASP A 630 36.57 -5.59 -10.71
CA ASP A 630 37.42 -4.55 -11.31
C ASP A 630 36.60 -3.39 -11.91
N ARG A 631 35.46 -3.68 -12.55
CA ARG A 631 34.52 -2.68 -13.08
C ARG A 631 34.13 -1.64 -12.04
N ASP A 632 33.81 -2.08 -10.83
CA ASP A 632 33.32 -1.19 -9.77
C ASP A 632 34.47 -0.34 -9.20
N VAL A 633 35.68 -0.90 -9.16
CA VAL A 633 36.91 -0.16 -8.81
C VAL A 633 37.20 0.92 -9.86
N ILE A 634 37.12 0.58 -11.15
CA ILE A 634 37.33 1.52 -12.27
C ILE A 634 36.26 2.61 -12.24
N LEU A 635 34.99 2.24 -12.07
CA LEU A 635 33.87 3.19 -11.97
C LEU A 635 34.09 4.20 -10.83
N TYR A 636 34.52 3.72 -9.66
CA TYR A 636 34.83 4.59 -8.54
C TYR A 636 35.97 5.55 -8.89
N ASN A 637 37.08 5.04 -9.43
CA ASN A 637 38.24 5.86 -9.80
C ASN A 637 37.88 6.93 -10.84
N LEU A 638 37.13 6.58 -11.88
CA LEU A 638 36.61 7.52 -12.89
C LEU A 638 35.68 8.56 -12.25
N SER A 639 34.84 8.14 -11.31
CA SER A 639 33.97 9.04 -10.55
C SER A 639 34.70 9.98 -9.59
N LEU A 640 36.01 9.81 -9.39
CA LEU A 640 36.90 10.74 -8.70
C LEU A 640 37.80 11.53 -9.66
N GLY A 641 37.49 11.47 -10.96
CA GLY A 641 38.20 12.20 -12.00
C GLY A 641 39.50 11.54 -12.47
N ALA A 642 39.74 10.25 -12.19
CA ALA A 642 40.81 9.51 -12.88
C ALA A 642 40.61 9.60 -14.40
N LYS A 643 41.70 9.74 -15.14
CA LYS A 643 41.69 9.91 -16.59
C LYS A 643 42.08 8.59 -17.27
N ARG A 644 41.80 8.49 -18.57
CA ARG A 644 42.24 7.35 -19.40
C ARG A 644 43.75 7.09 -19.37
N THR A 645 44.55 8.07 -18.95
CA THR A 645 46.01 7.98 -18.82
C THR A 645 46.46 7.40 -17.48
N ASP A 646 45.59 7.34 -16.48
CA ASP A 646 45.90 6.82 -15.15
C ASP A 646 45.74 5.30 -15.13
N LEU A 647 46.50 4.60 -15.99
CA LEU A 647 46.32 3.16 -16.25
C LEU A 647 46.27 2.28 -14.98
N PRO A 648 47.07 2.51 -13.92
CA PRO A 648 46.95 1.77 -12.66
C PRO A 648 45.59 1.91 -11.94
N LEU A 649 44.74 2.85 -12.35
CA LEU A 649 43.43 3.10 -11.76
C LEU A 649 42.26 2.75 -12.70
N VAL A 650 42.49 2.66 -14.01
CA VAL A 650 41.41 2.53 -15.01
C VAL A 650 41.55 1.34 -15.95
N TYR A 651 42.62 0.54 -15.82
CA TYR A 651 42.86 -0.62 -16.66
C TYR A 651 43.23 -1.86 -15.83
N GLU A 652 42.33 -2.82 -15.81
CA GLU A 652 42.39 -4.04 -14.99
C GLU A 652 43.56 -4.96 -15.32
N ASN A 653 44.09 -4.91 -16.55
CA ASN A 653 45.25 -5.69 -16.98
C ASN A 653 46.59 -4.94 -16.83
N ASN A 654 46.59 -3.75 -16.21
CA ASN A 654 47.84 -3.10 -15.83
C ASN A 654 48.46 -3.84 -14.62
N ASP A 655 49.76 -4.12 -14.65
CA ASP A 655 50.47 -4.83 -13.56
C ASP A 655 50.41 -4.11 -12.19
N GLN A 656 50.01 -2.83 -12.19
CA GLN A 656 49.86 -1.99 -10.99
C GLN A 656 48.39 -1.63 -10.71
N PHE A 657 47.43 -2.30 -11.36
CA PHE A 657 46.00 -2.04 -11.16
C PHE A 657 45.61 -2.17 -9.68
N GLN A 658 45.01 -1.12 -9.12
CA GLN A 658 44.64 -1.09 -7.71
C GLN A 658 43.40 -0.24 -7.42
N ALA A 659 42.70 -0.62 -6.35
CA ALA A 659 41.71 0.25 -5.75
C ALA A 659 42.40 1.38 -4.97
N LEU A 660 41.90 2.62 -5.14
CA LEU A 660 42.29 3.72 -4.26
C LEU A 660 41.91 3.36 -2.81
N PRO A 661 42.72 3.70 -1.80
CA PRO A 661 42.37 3.41 -0.40
C PRO A 661 41.02 4.00 0.03
N SER A 662 40.60 5.13 -0.58
CA SER A 662 39.27 5.72 -0.35
C SER A 662 38.10 4.87 -0.86
N TYR A 663 38.34 3.81 -1.66
CA TYR A 663 37.30 2.85 -2.03
C TYR A 663 36.67 2.18 -0.80
N GLY A 664 37.34 2.16 0.35
CA GLY A 664 36.81 1.60 1.60
C GLY A 664 35.50 2.21 2.11
N VAL A 665 35.03 3.36 1.57
CA VAL A 665 33.68 3.88 1.88
C VAL A 665 32.57 3.23 1.03
N VAL A 666 32.91 2.58 -0.08
CA VAL A 666 31.92 2.06 -1.03
C VAL A 666 31.11 0.88 -0.45
N PRO A 667 31.72 -0.14 0.18
CA PRO A 667 31.00 -1.32 0.62
C PRO A 667 29.93 -1.09 1.70
N TRP A 668 29.87 0.09 2.32
CA TRP A 668 28.89 0.38 3.36
C TRP A 668 27.68 1.22 2.91
N PHE A 669 27.65 1.77 1.69
CA PHE A 669 26.62 2.73 1.24
C PHE A 669 25.16 2.25 1.36
N ASN A 670 24.92 0.95 1.31
CA ASN A 670 23.59 0.35 1.41
C ASN A 670 23.47 -0.65 2.56
N THR A 671 24.32 -0.50 3.59
CA THR A 671 24.27 -1.38 4.76
C THR A 671 22.94 -1.23 5.50
N ALA A 672 22.21 -2.33 5.68
CA ALA A 672 21.01 -2.34 6.47
C ALA A 672 21.36 -2.20 7.96
N THR A 673 20.93 -1.11 8.61
CA THR A 673 21.11 -0.90 10.05
C THR A 673 20.00 -1.62 10.83
N PRO A 674 20.33 -2.26 11.97
CA PRO A 674 19.32 -2.91 12.81
C PRO A 674 18.50 -1.93 13.65
N TRP A 675 18.79 -0.62 13.58
CA TRP A 675 18.04 0.45 14.26
C TRP A 675 17.41 1.40 13.23
N ASN A 676 16.32 2.06 13.62
CA ASN A 676 15.71 3.16 12.87
C ASN A 676 16.12 4.52 13.47
N MET A 677 16.35 5.53 12.61
CA MET A 677 16.71 6.88 13.06
C MET A 677 15.57 7.57 13.82
N ASP A 678 14.31 7.29 13.49
CA ASP A 678 13.14 7.82 14.20
C ASP A 678 13.12 7.42 15.68
N ASP A 679 13.73 6.28 16.03
CA ASP A 679 13.82 5.80 17.41
C ASP A 679 14.97 6.44 18.20
N LEU A 680 15.97 6.98 17.48
CA LEU A 680 17.21 7.49 18.07
C LEU A 680 17.18 8.98 18.36
N VAL A 681 16.39 9.75 17.63
CA VAL A 681 16.35 11.21 17.71
C VAL A 681 14.91 11.70 17.59
N LYS A 682 14.63 12.89 18.13
CA LYS A 682 13.29 13.50 18.05
C LYS A 682 13.04 14.05 16.65
N ASP A 683 11.80 14.04 16.15
CA ASP A 683 11.40 14.73 14.91
C ASP A 683 12.38 14.48 13.72
N PHE A 684 12.79 13.23 13.52
CA PHE A 684 13.76 12.88 12.48
C PHE A 684 13.22 13.28 11.10
N SER A 685 14.05 13.97 10.32
CA SER A 685 13.79 14.25 8.92
C SER A 685 15.05 13.93 8.10
N PRO A 686 14.98 13.01 7.12
CA PRO A 686 16.07 12.74 6.21
C PRO A 686 16.57 13.99 5.46
N MET A 687 15.68 14.98 5.24
CA MET A 687 16.00 16.25 4.57
C MET A 687 16.88 17.17 5.42
N MET A 688 16.86 16.96 6.74
CA MET A 688 17.61 17.76 7.71
C MET A 688 18.92 17.11 8.14
N LEU A 689 19.20 15.91 7.63
CA LEU A 689 20.42 15.14 7.87
C LEU A 689 21.57 15.66 6.99
N LEU A 690 22.66 16.03 7.62
CA LEU A 690 23.92 16.38 6.97
C LEU A 690 25.00 15.40 7.37
N HIS A 691 25.72 14.82 6.41
CA HIS A 691 26.93 14.07 6.69
C HIS A 691 28.00 15.05 7.17
N GLY A 692 28.33 15.01 8.47
CA GLY A 692 29.24 15.99 9.08
C GLY A 692 30.69 15.55 9.02
N GLU A 693 30.96 14.28 9.30
CA GLU A 693 32.32 13.78 9.52
C GLU A 693 32.47 12.31 9.10
N GLN A 694 33.59 11.98 8.45
CA GLN A 694 33.93 10.62 8.03
C GLN A 694 35.31 10.22 8.56
N TYR A 695 35.40 9.01 9.12
CA TYR A 695 36.65 8.29 9.38
C TYR A 695 36.64 6.97 8.60
N MET A 696 37.79 6.58 8.06
CA MET A 696 37.98 5.31 7.39
C MET A 696 39.37 4.76 7.72
N GLU A 697 39.44 3.46 7.95
CA GLU A 697 40.66 2.67 8.10
C GLU A 697 40.66 1.51 7.10
N VAL A 698 41.76 1.36 6.38
CA VAL A 698 42.10 0.18 5.57
C VAL A 698 42.81 -0.82 6.48
N ARG A 699 42.18 -1.97 6.71
CA ARG A 699 42.68 -3.02 7.61
C ARG A 699 43.47 -4.10 6.88
N LYS A 700 43.26 -4.24 5.57
CA LYS A 700 44.03 -5.12 4.69
C LYS A 700 44.55 -4.36 3.48
N PHE A 701 45.87 -4.46 3.23
CA PHE A 701 46.53 -3.87 2.07
C PHE A 701 47.45 -4.91 1.39
N PRO A 702 47.56 -4.96 0.05
CA PRO A 702 46.78 -4.19 -0.92
C PRO A 702 45.28 -4.53 -0.84
N ILE A 703 44.44 -3.56 -1.20
CA ILE A 703 43.00 -3.77 -1.27
C ILE A 703 42.71 -4.73 -2.43
N PRO A 704 41.94 -5.81 -2.21
CA PRO A 704 41.51 -6.67 -3.31
C PRO A 704 40.81 -5.85 -4.40
N THR A 705 41.09 -6.10 -5.67
CA THR A 705 40.38 -5.48 -6.80
C THR A 705 39.07 -6.21 -7.13
N THR A 706 38.80 -7.33 -6.45
CA THR A 706 37.55 -8.07 -6.48
C THR A 706 37.35 -8.71 -5.11
N ALA A 707 36.18 -8.55 -4.52
CA ALA A 707 35.84 -9.24 -3.27
C ALA A 707 34.32 -9.39 -3.10
N ASN A 708 33.94 -10.47 -2.42
CA ASN A 708 32.63 -10.61 -1.81
C ASN A 708 32.77 -10.21 -0.36
N THR A 709 31.97 -9.25 0.12
CA THR A 709 32.13 -8.70 1.47
C THR A 709 30.84 -8.75 2.27
N LEU A 710 30.97 -8.74 3.60
CA LEU A 710 29.88 -8.54 4.56
C LEU A 710 30.20 -7.32 5.44
N THR A 711 29.29 -6.35 5.46
CA THR A 711 29.42 -5.14 6.28
C THR A 711 28.52 -5.19 7.51
N TYR A 712 29.11 -5.02 8.69
CA TYR A 712 28.43 -5.09 9.99
C TYR A 712 28.34 -3.68 10.60
N PRO A 713 27.14 -3.08 10.70
CA PRO A 713 26.95 -1.78 11.31
C PRO A 713 26.86 -1.87 12.84
N LYS A 714 27.33 -0.82 13.53
CA LYS A 714 27.17 -0.64 14.98
C LYS A 714 26.87 0.80 15.33
N LEU A 715 25.83 1.05 16.13
CA LEU A 715 25.55 2.38 16.66
C LEU A 715 26.59 2.69 17.74
N ILE A 716 27.45 3.68 17.48
CA ILE A 716 28.53 4.06 18.39
C ILE A 716 27.99 5.07 19.42
N ASP A 717 27.38 6.15 18.94
CA ASP A 717 26.92 7.22 19.84
C ASP A 717 25.74 8.02 19.30
N VAL A 718 25.00 8.63 20.22
CA VAL A 718 23.92 9.59 19.94
C VAL A 718 24.04 10.76 20.92
N ILE A 719 24.25 11.96 20.40
CA ILE A 719 24.57 13.16 21.18
C ILE A 719 23.46 14.19 20.96
N ASP A 720 22.90 14.70 22.06
CA ASP A 720 21.84 15.70 22.05
C ASP A 720 22.42 17.12 22.09
N LYS A 721 22.34 17.86 20.99
CA LYS A 721 22.80 19.26 20.91
C LYS A 721 21.69 20.27 21.20
N GLY A 722 20.58 19.84 21.82
CA GLY A 722 19.45 20.69 22.18
C GLY A 722 18.52 20.93 20.99
N ASN A 723 18.98 21.61 19.94
CA ASN A 723 18.19 21.84 18.72
C ASN A 723 18.61 20.96 17.53
N ALA A 724 19.51 20.00 17.76
CA ALA A 724 19.99 19.05 16.77
C ALA A 724 20.50 17.78 17.47
N ALA A 725 20.66 16.72 16.71
CA ALA A 725 21.30 15.49 17.16
C ALA A 725 22.54 15.17 16.34
N ILE A 726 23.52 14.50 16.95
CA ILE A 726 24.61 13.84 16.23
C ILE A 726 24.48 12.34 16.43
N VAL A 727 24.38 11.59 15.34
CA VAL A 727 24.40 10.12 15.37
C VAL A 727 25.72 9.64 14.77
N VAL A 728 26.43 8.79 15.51
CA VAL A 728 27.71 8.20 15.10
C VAL A 728 27.51 6.70 14.89
N ALA A 729 27.74 6.22 13.68
CA ALA A 729 27.66 4.81 13.33
C ALA A 729 29.00 4.30 12.80
N GLY A 730 29.38 3.10 13.24
CA GLY A 730 30.56 2.37 12.79
C GLY A 730 30.19 1.23 11.85
N TYR A 731 31.06 0.91 10.90
CA TYR A 731 30.85 -0.15 9.92
C TYR A 731 32.14 -0.95 9.75
N THR A 732 32.09 -2.25 10.05
CA THR A 732 33.21 -3.16 9.80
C THR A 732 32.91 -4.01 8.57
N THR A 733 33.72 -3.89 7.53
CA THR A 733 33.58 -4.67 6.30
C THR A 733 34.60 -5.79 6.30
N LYS A 734 34.11 -7.03 6.14
CA LYS A 734 34.92 -8.26 6.12
C LYS A 734 34.84 -8.94 4.77
N ASP A 735 35.89 -9.66 4.38
CA ASP A 735 35.80 -10.66 3.31
C ASP A 735 34.79 -11.75 3.72
N ALA A 736 33.81 -12.02 2.87
CA ALA A 736 32.70 -12.93 3.17
C ALA A 736 33.15 -14.40 3.26
N LYS A 737 34.28 -14.75 2.64
CA LYS A 737 34.81 -16.11 2.62
C LYS A 737 35.79 -16.36 3.76
N THR A 738 36.71 -15.43 4.01
CA THR A 738 37.77 -15.61 5.01
C THR A 738 37.41 -15.02 6.37
N GLY A 739 36.45 -14.09 6.44
CA GLY A 739 36.09 -13.35 7.66
C GLY A 739 37.09 -12.26 8.07
N GLU A 740 38.13 -12.04 7.25
CA GLU A 740 39.19 -11.06 7.48
C GLU A 740 38.66 -9.62 7.31
N ASP A 741 39.06 -8.72 8.20
CA ASP A 741 38.68 -7.30 8.13
C ASP A 741 39.36 -6.60 6.95
N LEU A 742 38.56 -6.01 6.06
CA LEU A 742 39.06 -5.21 4.94
C LEU A 742 39.06 -3.72 5.29
N PHE A 743 37.94 -3.24 5.85
CA PHE A 743 37.75 -1.82 6.16
C PHE A 743 37.02 -1.62 7.48
N TYR A 744 37.29 -0.47 8.12
CA TYR A 744 36.47 0.06 9.20
C TYR A 744 36.13 1.52 8.93
N ASN A 745 34.86 1.89 9.06
CA ASN A 745 34.39 3.25 8.83
C ASN A 745 33.65 3.77 10.07
N GLU A 746 33.74 5.07 10.33
CA GLU A 746 32.81 5.78 11.21
C GLU A 746 32.23 7.00 10.49
N SER A 747 30.90 7.08 10.45
CA SER A 747 30.16 8.22 9.90
C SER A 747 29.46 8.95 11.04
N SER A 748 29.62 10.28 11.09
CA SER A 748 28.83 11.14 11.98
C SER A 748 27.88 11.97 11.14
N VAL A 749 26.59 11.84 11.42
CA VAL A 749 25.53 12.64 10.79
C VAL A 749 25.00 13.65 11.79
N PHE A 750 24.80 14.88 11.33
CA PHE A 750 24.22 15.99 12.09
C PHE A 750 22.79 16.22 11.61
N ILE A 751 21.82 16.07 12.49
CA ILE A 751 20.39 16.11 12.16
C ILE A 751 19.80 17.35 12.82
N ARG A 752 19.50 18.37 12.01
CA ARG A 752 18.96 19.65 12.48
C ARG A 752 17.50 19.50 12.90
N GLY A 753 17.11 20.16 13.99
CA GLY A 753 15.74 20.10 14.54
C GLY A 753 15.50 18.89 15.44
N SER A 754 16.37 17.89 15.42
CA SER A 754 16.13 16.59 16.04
C SER A 754 16.74 16.40 17.44
N GLY A 755 17.00 17.49 18.16
CA GLY A 755 17.53 17.48 19.52
C GLY A 755 16.45 17.58 20.60
N GLY A 756 16.86 17.76 21.86
CA GLY A 756 15.96 18.08 22.97
C GLY A 756 15.23 16.85 23.53
N PHE A 757 15.83 15.67 23.38
CA PHE A 757 15.36 14.40 23.90
C PHE A 757 16.05 14.01 25.22
N GLY A 758 16.75 14.95 25.87
CA GLY A 758 17.35 14.75 27.19
C GLY A 758 18.59 13.83 27.19
N GLY A 759 19.25 13.69 26.03
CA GLY A 759 20.50 12.92 25.89
C GLY A 759 21.74 13.70 26.35
N SER A 760 22.90 13.03 26.33
CA SER A 760 24.16 13.69 26.67
C SER A 760 24.53 14.76 25.63
N PRO A 761 24.94 15.99 26.04
CA PRO A 761 25.40 17.03 25.11
C PRO A 761 26.84 16.84 24.61
N LYS A 762 27.55 15.84 25.15
CA LYS A 762 28.92 15.48 24.78
C LYS A 762 28.98 14.02 24.31
N PRO A 763 29.95 13.66 23.45
CA PRO A 763 30.22 12.26 23.13
C PRO A 763 30.39 11.42 24.39
N THR A 764 29.74 10.26 24.42
CA THR A 764 29.78 9.28 25.52
C THR A 764 30.54 8.02 25.15
N ALA A 765 30.70 7.73 23.85
CA ALA A 765 31.41 6.56 23.38
C ALA A 765 32.93 6.79 23.32
N VAL A 766 33.70 5.80 23.76
CA VAL A 766 35.15 5.74 23.53
C VAL A 766 35.38 5.36 22.07
N ARG A 767 36.13 6.20 21.35
CA ARG A 767 36.40 6.06 19.91
C ARG A 767 37.90 6.11 19.64
N PRO A 768 38.39 5.53 18.52
CA PRO A 768 39.81 5.61 18.16
C PRO A 768 40.29 7.06 18.08
N LYS A 769 41.50 7.33 18.59
CA LYS A 769 42.07 8.71 18.62
C LYS A 769 42.06 9.36 17.24
N ALA A 770 42.42 8.61 16.18
CA ALA A 770 42.40 9.07 14.80
C ALA A 770 40.98 9.41 14.30
N ALA A 771 39.95 8.67 14.73
CA ALA A 771 38.55 8.93 14.34
C ALA A 771 37.96 10.19 14.97
N THR A 772 38.55 10.68 16.06
CA THR A 772 38.16 11.91 16.77
C THR A 772 39.14 13.07 16.60
N ALA A 773 40.24 12.86 15.88
CA ALA A 773 41.27 13.86 15.70
C ALA A 773 40.76 15.06 14.90
N ALA A 774 41.13 16.26 15.33
CA ALA A 774 40.88 17.51 14.62
C ALA A 774 42.21 18.04 14.07
N TYR A 775 42.57 17.58 12.87
CA TYR A 775 43.82 17.94 12.21
C TYR A 775 43.78 19.39 11.72
N LYS A 776 44.47 20.29 12.42
CA LYS A 776 44.53 21.72 12.06
C LYS A 776 45.61 21.93 11.00
N ALA A 777 45.28 22.68 9.96
CA ALA A 777 46.27 23.11 8.98
C ALA A 777 47.38 23.94 9.68
N PRO A 778 48.66 23.61 9.44
CA PRO A 778 49.78 24.40 9.93
C PRO A 778 49.75 25.84 9.42
N GLN A 779 50.23 26.79 10.23
CA GLN A 779 50.40 28.19 9.82
C GLN A 779 51.69 28.37 8.99
N ARG A 780 51.83 27.58 7.92
CA ARG A 780 52.92 27.63 6.93
C ARG A 780 52.38 27.22 5.55
N GLN A 781 53.13 27.49 4.48
CA GLN A 781 52.70 27.07 3.14
C GLN A 781 52.54 25.54 3.04
N PRO A 782 51.56 25.05 2.24
CA PRO A 782 51.39 23.62 1.96
C PRO A 782 52.64 23.03 1.31
N ASP A 783 52.96 21.79 1.66
CA ASP A 783 54.03 21.01 1.02
C ASP A 783 53.63 20.56 -0.39
N ALA A 784 52.32 20.44 -0.64
CA ALA A 784 51.76 20.16 -1.95
C ALA A 784 50.36 20.76 -2.10
N VAL A 785 50.03 21.14 -3.33
CA VAL A 785 48.71 21.64 -3.73
C VAL A 785 48.30 20.92 -5.00
N VAL A 786 47.07 20.41 -5.04
CA VAL A 786 46.47 19.79 -6.23
C VAL A 786 45.12 20.41 -6.49
N GLU A 787 44.90 20.89 -7.70
CA GLU A 787 43.62 21.40 -8.16
C GLU A 787 42.98 20.40 -9.13
N GLU A 788 41.77 19.95 -8.85
CA GLU A 788 40.98 19.08 -9.73
C GLU A 788 39.64 19.74 -10.02
N LYS A 789 39.40 20.04 -11.30
CA LYS A 789 38.09 20.50 -11.78
C LYS A 789 37.16 19.29 -11.94
N THR A 790 36.06 19.29 -11.20
CA THR A 790 35.03 18.25 -11.32
C THR A 790 34.22 18.44 -12.61
N SER A 791 33.66 17.35 -13.14
CA SER A 791 32.68 17.42 -14.24
C SER A 791 31.34 17.96 -13.75
N GLU A 792 30.53 18.54 -14.64
CA GLU A 792 29.11 18.82 -14.34
C GLU A 792 28.34 17.53 -14.03
N ASP A 793 28.74 16.41 -14.63
CA ASP A 793 28.14 15.08 -14.41
C ASP A 793 28.76 14.32 -13.22
N GLN A 794 29.66 14.93 -12.44
CA GLN A 794 30.44 14.22 -11.42
C GLN A 794 29.56 13.51 -10.38
N ALA A 795 28.50 14.18 -9.92
CA ALA A 795 27.55 13.60 -8.97
C ALA A 795 26.70 12.46 -9.59
N ALA A 796 26.35 12.59 -10.88
CA ALA A 796 25.62 11.58 -11.63
C ALA A 796 26.43 10.29 -11.82
N LEU A 797 27.76 10.43 -11.96
CA LEU A 797 28.68 9.30 -12.04
C LEU A 797 28.97 8.71 -10.65
N TYR A 798 29.29 9.53 -9.66
CA TYR A 798 29.67 9.07 -8.31
C TYR A 798 28.55 8.29 -7.62
N ARG A 799 27.30 8.71 -7.76
CA ARG A 799 26.14 8.00 -7.17
C ARG A 799 25.99 6.54 -7.64
N LEU A 800 26.59 6.19 -8.79
CA LEU A 800 26.52 4.81 -9.30
C LEU A 800 27.26 3.82 -8.39
N ASN A 801 28.22 4.30 -7.57
CA ASN A 801 28.94 3.49 -6.59
C ASN A 801 28.09 3.05 -5.39
N GLY A 802 26.90 3.62 -5.18
CA GLY A 802 25.97 3.12 -4.15
C GLY A 802 25.16 4.19 -3.44
N ASP A 803 25.66 5.43 -3.33
CA ASP A 803 24.93 6.53 -2.71
C ASP A 803 23.90 7.14 -3.69
N ARG A 804 22.65 6.65 -3.60
CA ARG A 804 21.56 7.02 -4.50
C ARG A 804 20.73 8.22 -4.04
N ASN A 805 21.16 8.95 -3.01
CA ASN A 805 20.41 10.08 -2.44
C ASN A 805 20.00 11.12 -3.53
N PRO A 806 18.69 11.44 -3.68
CA PRO A 806 18.21 12.38 -4.69
C PRO A 806 18.79 13.80 -4.57
N LEU A 807 19.28 14.20 -3.39
CA LEU A 807 19.96 15.48 -3.12
C LEU A 807 21.10 15.80 -4.11
N HIS A 808 21.67 14.77 -4.74
CA HIS A 808 22.82 14.89 -5.64
C HIS A 808 22.45 14.88 -7.12
N ILE A 809 21.16 14.78 -7.48
CA ILE A 809 20.74 14.71 -8.89
C ILE A 809 19.41 15.40 -9.19
N ASP A 810 18.47 15.42 -8.23
CA ASP A 810 17.13 15.97 -8.41
C ASP A 810 17.05 17.41 -7.86
N PRO A 811 16.81 18.42 -8.72
CA PRO A 811 16.70 19.81 -8.31
C PRO A 811 15.56 20.09 -7.31
N GLU A 812 14.42 19.42 -7.46
CA GLU A 812 13.27 19.67 -6.57
C GLU A 812 13.56 19.13 -5.18
N PHE A 813 14.12 17.92 -5.10
CA PHE A 813 14.55 17.35 -3.82
C PHE A 813 15.67 18.17 -3.17
N SER A 814 16.59 18.70 -3.97
CA SER A 814 17.70 19.53 -3.48
C SER A 814 17.23 20.84 -2.84
N LYS A 815 16.21 21.47 -3.42
CA LYS A 815 15.57 22.69 -2.87
C LYS A 815 14.99 22.44 -1.49
N VAL A 816 14.33 21.29 -1.28
CA VAL A 816 13.77 20.91 0.01
C VAL A 816 14.86 20.76 1.08
N GLY A 817 16.04 20.25 0.71
CA GLY A 817 17.22 20.20 1.59
C GLY A 817 17.90 21.56 1.84
N GLY A 818 17.42 22.63 1.22
CA GLY A 818 17.95 23.99 1.34
C GLY A 818 19.04 24.35 0.33
N PHE A 819 19.21 23.56 -0.74
CA PHE A 819 20.20 23.82 -1.80
C PHE A 819 19.53 24.29 -3.09
N LYS A 820 20.07 25.33 -3.72
CA LYS A 820 19.49 25.90 -4.95
C LYS A 820 19.58 24.95 -6.15
N THR A 821 20.59 24.08 -6.17
CA THR A 821 20.86 23.09 -7.20
C THR A 821 21.41 21.82 -6.54
N PRO A 822 21.38 20.66 -7.22
CA PRO A 822 22.03 19.45 -6.73
C PRO A 822 23.50 19.67 -6.42
N ILE A 823 23.94 19.12 -5.29
CA ILE A 823 25.30 19.29 -4.77
C ILE A 823 26.12 18.03 -5.02
N LEU A 824 27.44 18.15 -5.07
CA LEU A 824 28.33 17.00 -5.11
C LEU A 824 28.32 16.27 -3.75
N HIS A 825 28.42 14.94 -3.76
CA HIS A 825 28.56 14.16 -2.53
C HIS A 825 29.80 14.62 -1.74
N GLY A 826 29.66 14.76 -0.41
CA GLY A 826 30.80 15.03 0.47
C GLY A 826 31.88 13.94 0.33
N LEU A 827 31.45 12.68 0.24
CA LEU A 827 32.35 11.53 0.04
C LEU A 827 33.01 11.50 -1.35
N CYS A 828 32.42 12.12 -2.37
CA CYS A 828 33.08 12.34 -3.66
C CYS A 828 34.18 13.39 -3.52
N SER A 829 33.90 14.50 -2.82
CA SER A 829 34.92 15.54 -2.54
C SER A 829 36.08 14.96 -1.72
N LEU A 830 35.76 14.11 -0.73
CA LEU A 830 36.76 13.35 0.01
C LEU A 830 37.58 12.47 -0.92
N GLY A 831 36.95 11.69 -1.79
CA GLY A 831 37.66 10.80 -2.71
C GLY A 831 38.61 11.56 -3.64
N VAL A 832 38.19 12.72 -4.16
CA VAL A 832 39.05 13.59 -4.99
C VAL A 832 40.28 14.06 -4.20
N SER A 833 40.09 14.58 -2.98
CA SER A 833 41.20 15.02 -2.13
C SER A 833 42.09 13.86 -1.66
N ALA A 834 41.50 12.71 -1.37
CA ALA A 834 42.22 11.51 -0.95
C ALA A 834 43.03 10.89 -2.09
N LYS A 835 42.53 10.97 -3.34
CA LYS A 835 43.30 10.66 -4.55
C LYS A 835 44.52 11.57 -4.66
N ALA A 836 44.38 12.87 -4.40
CA ALA A 836 45.52 13.79 -4.41
C ALA A 836 46.58 13.43 -3.35
N VAL A 837 46.16 13.06 -2.14
CA VAL A 837 47.06 12.57 -1.08
C VAL A 837 47.76 11.28 -1.53
N PHE A 838 47.01 10.33 -2.10
CA PHE A 838 47.55 9.07 -2.62
C PHE A 838 48.58 9.29 -3.73
N SER A 839 48.24 10.13 -4.72
CA SER A 839 49.14 10.47 -5.83
C SER A 839 50.42 11.14 -5.37
N LYS A 840 50.36 11.98 -4.32
CA LYS A 840 51.52 12.72 -3.86
C LYS A 840 52.39 11.95 -2.86
N TYR A 841 51.77 11.18 -1.97
CA TYR A 841 52.44 10.60 -0.79
C TYR A 841 52.33 9.08 -0.68
N GLY A 842 51.53 8.42 -1.52
CA GLY A 842 51.34 6.97 -1.53
C GLY A 842 50.16 6.49 -0.68
N PRO A 843 50.02 5.16 -0.48
CA PRO A 843 48.90 4.58 0.26
C PRO A 843 48.89 5.03 1.73
N TYR A 844 47.69 5.20 2.26
CA TYR A 844 47.44 5.55 3.64
C TYR A 844 46.63 4.45 4.34
N LYS A 845 46.92 4.25 5.62
CA LYS A 845 46.25 3.30 6.50
C LYS A 845 44.85 3.80 6.87
N ASN A 846 44.70 5.09 7.16
CA ASN A 846 43.43 5.67 7.53
C ASN A 846 43.33 7.12 7.09
N LEU A 847 42.09 7.63 7.06
CA LEU A 847 41.80 9.04 6.86
C LEU A 847 40.69 9.49 7.81
N LYS A 848 40.70 10.76 8.14
CA LYS A 848 39.66 11.46 8.91
C LYS A 848 39.38 12.79 8.26
N VAL A 849 38.11 13.15 8.10
CA VAL A 849 37.69 14.47 7.58
C VAL A 849 36.46 15.02 8.29
N ARG A 850 36.29 16.35 8.18
CA ARG A 850 35.03 17.08 8.43
C ARG A 850 34.59 17.78 7.15
N PHE A 851 33.34 17.56 6.76
CA PHE A 851 32.71 18.28 5.66
C PHE A 851 32.29 19.67 6.15
N ALA A 852 32.82 20.70 5.52
CA ALA A 852 32.74 22.08 6.00
C ALA A 852 31.95 23.01 5.07
N GLY A 853 31.58 22.54 3.88
CA GLY A 853 30.84 23.32 2.91
C GLY A 853 30.33 22.49 1.75
N VAL A 854 29.73 23.20 0.81
CA VAL A 854 29.04 22.63 -0.36
C VAL A 854 29.93 22.79 -1.58
N VAL A 855 30.01 21.73 -2.38
CA VAL A 855 30.67 21.71 -3.69
C VAL A 855 29.60 21.46 -4.73
N LEU A 856 29.58 22.26 -5.79
CA LEU A 856 28.71 22.01 -6.94
C LEU A 856 29.49 21.24 -8.01
N PRO A 857 28.87 20.27 -8.71
CA PRO A 857 29.49 19.66 -9.89
C PRO A 857 29.92 20.73 -10.90
N GLY A 858 31.09 20.56 -11.52
CA GLY A 858 31.72 21.54 -12.41
C GLY A 858 32.73 22.47 -11.74
N GLN A 859 32.71 22.58 -10.40
CA GLN A 859 33.64 23.41 -9.63
C GLN A 859 34.99 22.74 -9.39
N THR A 860 35.99 23.54 -9.03
CA THR A 860 37.38 23.14 -8.84
C THR A 860 37.70 22.99 -7.35
N LEU A 861 38.15 21.80 -6.97
CA LEU A 861 38.64 21.50 -5.63
C LEU A 861 40.16 21.70 -5.57
N LYS A 862 40.61 22.65 -4.75
CA LYS A 862 42.01 22.85 -4.38
C LYS A 862 42.29 22.11 -3.08
N THR A 863 43.06 21.02 -3.16
CA THR A 863 43.51 20.23 -2.01
C THR A 863 44.91 20.67 -1.60
N GLU A 864 45.02 21.25 -0.40
CA GLU A 864 46.29 21.67 0.20
C GLU A 864 46.74 20.63 1.22
N MET A 865 48.02 20.25 1.18
CA MET A 865 48.56 19.13 1.97
C MET A 865 49.84 19.52 2.70
N TRP A 866 49.98 19.08 3.95
CA TRP A 866 51.16 19.26 4.80
C TRP A 866 51.55 17.92 5.40
N LYS A 867 52.79 17.50 5.23
CA LYS A 867 53.31 16.25 5.81
C LYS A 867 53.95 16.53 7.17
N GLU A 868 53.35 15.99 8.23
CA GLU A 868 53.83 16.08 9.61
C GLU A 868 54.13 14.67 10.12
N GLY A 869 55.41 14.28 10.09
CA GLY A 869 55.83 12.91 10.41
C GLY A 869 55.23 11.87 9.43
N ASN A 870 54.46 10.92 9.96
CA ASN A 870 53.76 9.89 9.18
C ASN A 870 52.32 10.29 8.78
N THR A 871 51.87 11.50 9.10
CA THR A 871 50.52 11.98 8.80
C THR A 871 50.57 13.09 7.76
N VAL A 872 49.72 13.00 6.74
CA VAL A 872 49.45 14.10 5.81
C VAL A 872 48.19 14.81 6.27
N LEU A 873 48.35 16.03 6.80
CA LEU A 873 47.24 16.94 7.08
C LEU A 873 46.78 17.53 5.75
N PHE A 874 45.48 17.64 5.53
CA PHE A 874 44.97 18.25 4.31
C PHE A 874 43.69 19.05 4.54
N GLN A 875 43.38 19.94 3.60
CA GLN A 875 42.10 20.63 3.51
C GLN A 875 41.74 20.84 2.04
N ALA A 876 40.47 21.02 1.76
CA ALA A 876 40.00 21.30 0.40
C ALA A 876 39.15 22.57 0.35
N THR A 877 39.43 23.45 -0.60
CA THR A 877 38.66 24.66 -0.86
C THR A 877 38.10 24.65 -2.28
N VAL A 878 36.93 25.28 -2.46
CA VAL A 878 36.33 25.48 -3.79
C VAL A 878 36.92 26.75 -4.38
N VAL A 879 37.73 26.63 -5.43
CA VAL A 879 38.51 27.76 -6.01
C VAL A 879 37.59 28.92 -6.40
N GLU A 880 36.46 28.62 -7.03
CA GLU A 880 35.52 29.62 -7.56
C GLU A 880 34.85 30.45 -6.46
N THR A 881 34.79 29.94 -5.22
CA THR A 881 34.08 30.62 -4.12
C THR A 881 34.99 30.99 -2.95
N GLY A 882 36.22 30.45 -2.90
CA GLY A 882 37.12 30.55 -1.76
C GLY A 882 36.63 29.83 -0.50
N LYS A 883 35.50 29.09 -0.56
CA LYS A 883 34.89 28.46 0.61
C LYS A 883 35.50 27.09 0.90
N PRO A 884 35.62 26.70 2.18
CA PRO A 884 36.10 25.37 2.54
C PRO A 884 35.07 24.28 2.20
N ALA A 885 35.54 23.19 1.60
CA ALA A 885 34.78 21.96 1.38
C ALA A 885 35.12 20.90 2.44
N ILE A 886 36.41 20.72 2.73
CA ILE A 886 36.93 19.77 3.72
C ILE A 886 37.87 20.50 4.68
N THR A 887 37.68 20.28 5.97
CA THR A 887 38.56 20.79 7.04
C THR A 887 38.84 19.69 8.07
N GLY A 888 39.76 19.97 9.01
CA GLY A 888 40.02 19.06 10.12
C GLY A 888 40.60 17.72 9.66
N ALA A 889 41.21 17.67 8.48
CA ALA A 889 41.46 16.43 7.77
C ALA A 889 42.91 15.96 7.83
N GLY A 890 43.08 14.64 7.93
CA GLY A 890 44.38 14.00 8.03
C GLY A 890 44.35 12.56 7.54
N ALA A 891 45.45 12.09 6.97
CA ALA A 891 45.65 10.72 6.53
C ALA A 891 46.98 10.17 7.08
N GLU A 892 46.93 9.04 7.79
CA GLU A 892 48.13 8.37 8.29
C GLU A 892 48.66 7.43 7.21
N LEU A 893 49.90 7.63 6.75
CA LEU A 893 50.50 6.86 5.67
C LEU A 893 50.81 5.42 6.11
N LEU A 894 50.79 4.48 5.15
CA LEU A 894 51.24 3.11 5.39
C LEU A 894 52.78 3.10 5.51
N GLU A 895 53.32 2.58 6.62
CA GLU A 895 54.78 2.60 6.87
C GLU A 895 55.55 1.92 5.72
N GLY A 896 56.60 2.59 5.22
CA GLY A 896 57.48 2.07 4.18
C GLY A 896 56.99 2.19 2.73
N ALA A 897 55.79 2.74 2.48
CA ALA A 897 55.27 2.90 1.12
C ALA A 897 55.83 4.15 0.42
N LYS A 898 56.57 3.96 -0.68
CA LYS A 898 56.84 5.04 -1.65
C LYS A 898 55.74 5.04 -2.71
N ALA A 899 55.23 6.23 -3.06
CA ALA A 899 54.31 6.36 -4.19
C ALA A 899 54.95 5.77 -5.46
N LYS A 900 54.26 4.83 -6.11
CA LYS A 900 54.51 4.41 -7.49
C LYS A 900 53.20 4.61 -8.24
N LEU A 901 53.01 5.83 -8.73
CA LEU A 901 52.04 6.16 -9.77
C LEU A 901 52.82 6.67 -10.98
#